data_AF-A0A2A2QAQ2-F1
#
_entry.id   AF-A0A2A2QAQ2-F1
#
_cell.length_a   1.000
_cell.length_b   1.000
_cell.length_c   1.000
_cell.angle_alpha   90.00
_cell.angle_beta   90.00
_cell.angle_gamma   90.00
#
_symmetry.space_group_name_H-M   'P 1'
#
loop_
_entity.id
_entity.type
_entity.pdbx_description
1 polymer ?
#
loop_
_entity_poly.entity_id
_entity_poly.type
_entity_poly.pdbx_seq_one_letter_code
_entity_poly.pdbx_strand_id
1 'polypeptide(L)'
;MASSHIAGTLRRSLLIKVISKPAPSREDVASVIELTAAKVVDALQAQSMTFYMVEGNEIAFKQVYYSPTLFEGDPVKEKKFQDTSAKLLQLRLPVGKGIVGKVIETAEPVFFRNSDSQAPFMQSMAQTTGFEVRSMLTVPLKTTITFGAIQVLNKELSAGTEGEFTEKDLALLQEVAEYSSTLIHRMVDPKFVPNAEDTARFVSKLTDLPLVTKLEEIEIDDKLIEVTGDAIIRREGIFPHKRMSPNSVAVLMCNPLDYGKRDSFSQATEMSIEEVSVVSATLFETILKKFFKDAKAGPATSEDVDISSVAEVISTVYSGDGVGEVTAEDLESEDSAPIIQLTNRIIEDAYVSGASDIHIEPMEKDLLIRYRIDGLCQEKLRLPKQVTNSMVTRLKIMCNLDISERRLPQDGRIVFKKYTKKNIDIDLRVATGPMKDGEKVVMRILDKQKSTLPLPALGFSDENLAKYRECIRQPYGMILHCGPTGSGKSMTLYSALGEVNTPDVNIQTAEDPIEYTLAGINQMQMNRQIGLTFARALRCYLRMDPDIILVGEIRDEETAGIAVEAALTGHLLVSTLHTNDAPSTVARIGEMGVEPFNISASLVCVCAQRLLRRVCKNCKIPYEPEGRQKEIMLKALGWSGQIFKANPQGCPTCSGNGYKGRVGIHELMTNSEELTEGINKEAEVAELKRIAMKNGMKTLHQDSMLKVKMGLTTVEEALSNVPPDLIL
;
A
#
# COMPACT_ATOMS: atom_id res chain seq x y z
N MET A 1 -4.68 25.09 -35.56
CA MET A 1 -3.72 24.80 -34.47
C MET A 1 -4.21 25.23 -33.08
N ALA A 2 -5.32 25.98 -32.92
CA ALA A 2 -5.89 26.32 -31.61
C ALA A 2 -6.83 25.24 -31.00
N SER A 3 -7.35 24.31 -31.81
CA SER A 3 -8.32 23.29 -31.38
C SER A 3 -7.77 22.23 -30.42
N SER A 4 -6.47 21.93 -30.45
CA SER A 4 -5.85 20.91 -29.59
C SER A 4 -5.63 21.39 -28.15
N HIS A 5 -5.59 22.69 -27.91
CA HIS A 5 -5.15 23.24 -26.63
C HIS A 5 -6.25 23.23 -25.56
N ILE A 6 -7.53 23.31 -25.94
CA ILE A 6 -8.66 23.42 -25.00
C ILE A 6 -9.02 22.06 -24.41
N ALA A 7 -9.05 21.01 -25.24
CA ALA A 7 -9.18 19.64 -24.78
C ALA A 7 -8.02 19.29 -23.83
N GLY A 8 -6.78 19.65 -24.15
CA GLY A 8 -5.61 19.47 -23.27
C GLY A 8 -5.70 20.20 -21.91
N THR A 9 -6.14 21.46 -21.90
CA THR A 9 -6.27 22.24 -20.66
C THR A 9 -7.47 21.79 -19.81
N LEU A 10 -8.59 21.35 -20.41
CA LEU A 10 -9.69 20.68 -19.69
C LEU A 10 -9.25 19.35 -19.09
N ARG A 11 -8.57 18.52 -19.89
CA ARG A 11 -8.04 17.21 -19.49
C ARG A 11 -7.23 17.30 -18.20
N ARG A 12 -6.24 18.20 -18.09
CA ARG A 12 -5.40 18.34 -16.87
C ARG A 12 -6.14 18.79 -15.62
N SER A 13 -7.07 19.75 -15.72
CA SER A 13 -7.80 20.27 -14.55
C SER A 13 -8.86 19.30 -14.02
N LEU A 14 -9.48 18.52 -14.91
CA LEU A 14 -10.52 17.54 -14.56
C LEU A 14 -9.91 16.24 -14.01
N LEU A 15 -8.74 15.87 -14.52
CA LEU A 15 -7.95 14.71 -14.11
C LEU A 15 -7.61 14.65 -12.63
N ILE A 16 -7.06 15.74 -12.09
CA ILE A 16 -6.57 15.78 -10.70
C ILE A 16 -7.73 15.58 -9.71
N LYS A 17 -8.93 16.04 -10.05
CA LYS A 17 -10.10 15.96 -9.18
C LYS A 17 -10.83 14.61 -9.25
N VAL A 18 -10.83 13.95 -10.41
CA VAL A 18 -11.63 12.73 -10.64
C VAL A 18 -10.83 11.44 -10.46
N ILE A 19 -9.54 11.39 -10.84
CA ILE A 19 -8.73 10.16 -10.71
C ILE A 19 -8.15 9.99 -9.30
N SER A 20 -8.02 11.06 -8.52
CA SER A 20 -7.50 10.98 -7.15
C SER A 20 -8.50 10.40 -6.13
N LYS A 21 -9.76 10.20 -6.51
CA LYS A 21 -10.83 9.70 -5.63
C LYS A 21 -11.49 8.45 -6.23
N PRO A 22 -11.63 7.35 -5.45
CA PRO A 22 -12.33 6.14 -5.90
C PRO A 22 -13.80 6.37 -6.28
N ALA A 23 -14.45 7.35 -5.65
CA ALA A 23 -15.79 7.82 -5.96
C ALA A 23 -15.83 9.37 -5.93
N PRO A 24 -16.03 10.05 -7.08
CA PRO A 24 -16.13 11.50 -7.13
C PRO A 24 -17.45 11.99 -6.50
N SER A 25 -17.39 13.11 -5.77
CA SER A 25 -18.55 13.69 -5.09
C SER A 25 -19.45 14.48 -6.06
N ARG A 26 -20.71 14.77 -5.67
CA ARG A 26 -21.61 15.65 -6.45
C ARG A 26 -21.03 17.05 -6.67
N GLU A 27 -20.22 17.55 -5.75
CA GLU A 27 -19.51 18.83 -5.88
C GLU A 27 -18.37 18.77 -6.91
N ASP A 28 -17.69 17.63 -7.01
CA ASP A 28 -16.68 17.40 -8.04
C ASP A 28 -17.33 17.42 -9.44
N VAL A 29 -18.52 16.79 -9.58
CA VAL A 29 -19.33 16.81 -10.82
C VAL A 29 -19.73 18.22 -11.20
N ALA A 30 -20.26 19.01 -10.25
CA ALA A 30 -20.66 20.38 -10.49
C ALA A 30 -19.48 21.25 -10.95
N SER A 31 -18.32 21.10 -10.30
CA SER A 31 -17.08 21.78 -10.68
C SER A 31 -16.61 21.41 -12.10
N VAL A 32 -16.75 20.14 -12.48
CA VAL A 32 -16.40 19.65 -13.82
C VAL A 32 -17.30 20.27 -14.88
N ILE A 33 -18.61 20.30 -14.63
CA ILE A 33 -19.61 20.85 -15.54
C ILE A 33 -19.40 22.36 -15.71
N GLU A 34 -19.13 23.09 -14.63
CA GLU A 34 -18.87 24.53 -14.65
C GLU A 34 -17.61 24.90 -15.46
N LEU A 35 -16.48 24.21 -15.21
CA LEU A 35 -15.24 24.42 -15.96
C LEU A 35 -15.37 24.08 -17.44
N THR A 36 -16.16 23.05 -17.75
CA THR A 36 -16.45 22.67 -19.14
C THR A 36 -17.27 23.77 -19.82
N ALA A 37 -18.29 24.30 -19.15
CA ALA A 37 -19.15 25.33 -19.71
C ALA A 37 -18.39 26.61 -20.09
N ALA A 38 -17.54 27.12 -19.19
CA ALA A 38 -16.75 28.32 -19.45
C ALA A 38 -15.81 28.13 -20.66
N LYS A 39 -15.05 27.03 -20.70
CA LYS A 39 -14.08 26.78 -21.76
C LYS A 39 -14.71 26.48 -23.12
N VAL A 40 -15.89 25.84 -23.16
CA VAL A 40 -16.62 25.61 -24.41
C VAL A 40 -17.13 26.92 -24.99
N VAL A 41 -17.66 27.81 -24.15
CA VAL A 41 -18.13 29.13 -24.57
C VAL A 41 -16.97 29.95 -25.16
N ASP A 42 -15.82 29.97 -24.50
CA ASP A 42 -14.62 30.63 -25.04
C ASP A 42 -14.13 30.00 -26.34
N ALA A 43 -14.03 28.66 -26.38
CA ALA A 43 -13.53 27.90 -27.53
C ALA A 43 -14.36 28.10 -28.79
N LEU A 44 -15.68 28.02 -28.62
CA LEU A 44 -16.64 28.15 -29.69
C LEU A 44 -17.01 29.60 -29.91
N GLN A 45 -16.44 30.58 -29.19
CA GLN A 45 -16.85 31.98 -29.25
C GLN A 45 -18.38 32.09 -29.23
N ALA A 46 -19.01 31.39 -28.28
CA ALA A 46 -20.46 31.41 -28.10
C ALA A 46 -20.84 32.45 -27.04
N GLN A 47 -22.11 32.82 -26.97
CA GLN A 47 -22.60 33.74 -25.94
C GLN A 47 -23.13 32.99 -24.72
N SER A 48 -23.56 31.74 -24.87
CA SER A 48 -24.02 30.92 -23.76
C SER A 48 -23.83 29.42 -24.03
N MET A 49 -23.67 28.67 -22.94
CA MET A 49 -23.77 27.22 -22.93
C MET A 49 -24.71 26.76 -21.83
N THR A 50 -25.59 25.81 -22.15
CA THR A 50 -26.44 25.11 -21.20
C THR A 50 -26.17 23.61 -21.23
N PHE A 51 -26.08 23.01 -20.04
CA PHE A 51 -25.95 21.58 -19.84
C PHE A 51 -27.27 21.01 -19.32
N TYR A 52 -27.80 20.01 -20.04
CA TYR A 52 -29.07 19.35 -19.73
C TYR A 52 -28.87 17.90 -19.31
N MET A 53 -29.66 17.43 -18.34
CA MET A 53 -29.71 16.02 -17.95
C MET A 53 -31.15 15.52 -17.84
N VAL A 54 -31.37 14.26 -18.18
CA VAL A 54 -32.63 13.57 -17.97
C VAL A 54 -32.71 13.09 -16.51
N GLU A 55 -33.77 13.48 -15.80
CA GLU A 55 -34.08 13.05 -14.43
C GLU A 55 -35.52 12.49 -14.41
N GLY A 56 -35.64 11.15 -14.37
CA GLY A 56 -36.95 10.50 -14.49
C GLY A 56 -37.57 10.76 -15.87
N ASN A 57 -38.71 11.46 -15.91
CA ASN A 57 -39.43 11.81 -17.14
C ASN A 57 -39.31 13.31 -17.50
N GLU A 58 -38.32 14.00 -16.91
CA GLU A 58 -38.07 15.42 -17.11
C GLU A 58 -36.63 15.70 -17.55
N ILE A 59 -36.40 16.82 -18.22
CA ILE A 59 -35.10 17.36 -18.59
C ILE A 59 -34.82 18.54 -17.66
N ALA A 60 -33.75 18.41 -16.88
CA ALA A 60 -33.28 19.40 -15.93
C ALA A 60 -32.12 20.24 -16.50
N PHE A 61 -32.16 21.55 -16.23
CA PHE A 61 -31.04 22.46 -16.45
C PHE A 61 -30.04 22.25 -15.31
N LYS A 62 -28.83 21.78 -15.64
CA LYS A 62 -27.78 21.50 -14.65
C LYS A 62 -26.74 22.61 -14.55
N GLN A 63 -26.48 23.30 -15.66
CA GLN A 63 -25.62 24.46 -15.68
C GLN A 63 -26.04 25.39 -16.81
N VAL A 64 -26.11 26.69 -16.54
CA VAL A 64 -26.31 27.74 -17.54
C VAL A 64 -25.21 28.78 -17.37
N TYR A 65 -24.32 28.83 -18.35
CA TYR A 65 -23.19 29.76 -18.38
C TYR A 65 -23.40 30.81 -19.48
N TYR A 66 -23.12 32.07 -19.15
CA TYR A 66 -23.18 33.20 -20.07
C TYR A 66 -21.78 33.80 -20.21
N SER A 67 -21.38 34.11 -21.44
CA SER A 67 -20.09 34.73 -21.72
C SER A 67 -20.02 36.13 -21.10
N PRO A 68 -18.87 36.52 -20.52
CA PRO A 68 -18.63 37.89 -20.06
C PRO A 68 -18.80 38.98 -21.12
N THR A 69 -18.66 38.61 -22.40
CA THR A 69 -18.90 39.51 -23.55
C THR A 69 -20.34 40.04 -23.60
N LEU A 70 -21.32 39.36 -23.00
CA LEU A 70 -22.72 39.79 -22.99
C LEU A 70 -23.01 40.99 -22.08
N PHE A 71 -22.17 41.23 -21.08
CA PHE A 71 -22.36 42.31 -20.13
C PHE A 71 -21.26 43.36 -20.17
N GLU A 72 -20.13 43.14 -20.85
CA GLU A 72 -19.08 44.14 -21.11
C GLU A 72 -18.62 44.92 -19.85
N GLY A 73 -18.69 44.28 -18.67
CA GLY A 73 -18.36 44.89 -17.38
C GLY A 73 -19.47 45.75 -16.75
N ASP A 74 -20.68 45.77 -17.30
CA ASP A 74 -21.89 46.37 -16.71
C ASP A 74 -22.46 45.47 -15.59
N PRO A 75 -22.34 45.87 -14.31
CA PRO A 75 -22.76 45.04 -13.18
C PRO A 75 -24.27 44.80 -13.13
N VAL A 76 -25.08 45.69 -13.73
CA VAL A 76 -26.55 45.58 -13.74
C VAL A 76 -26.97 44.51 -14.75
N LYS A 77 -26.34 44.48 -15.93
CA LYS A 77 -26.57 43.43 -16.93
C LYS A 77 -26.05 42.08 -16.46
N GLU A 78 -24.88 42.05 -15.84
CA GLU A 78 -24.31 40.82 -15.27
C GLU A 78 -25.26 40.20 -14.24
N LYS A 79 -25.77 41.01 -13.29
CA LYS A 79 -26.75 40.55 -12.30
C LYS A 79 -28.04 40.03 -12.94
N LYS A 80 -28.53 40.66 -14.00
CA LYS A 80 -29.72 40.20 -14.74
C LYS A 80 -29.52 38.80 -15.35
N PHE A 81 -28.35 38.54 -15.93
CA PHE A 81 -28.03 37.21 -16.49
C PHE A 81 -27.81 36.15 -15.41
N GLN A 82 -27.20 36.53 -14.26
CA GLN A 82 -27.11 35.66 -13.08
C GLN A 82 -28.49 35.28 -12.53
N ASP A 83 -29.40 36.24 -12.37
CA ASP A 83 -30.78 36.00 -11.93
C ASP A 83 -31.55 35.13 -12.93
N THR A 84 -31.28 35.28 -14.22
CA THR A 84 -31.89 34.45 -15.29
C THR A 84 -31.36 33.02 -15.26
N SER A 85 -30.05 32.82 -15.06
CA SER A 85 -29.44 31.51 -14.86
C SER A 85 -30.05 30.79 -13.65
N ALA A 86 -30.19 31.49 -12.51
CA ALA A 86 -30.81 30.94 -11.30
C ALA A 86 -32.26 30.47 -11.53
N LYS A 87 -33.05 31.22 -12.32
CA LYS A 87 -34.42 30.83 -12.70
C LYS A 87 -34.44 29.60 -13.61
N LEU A 88 -33.54 29.53 -14.59
CA LEU A 88 -33.46 28.41 -15.53
C LEU A 88 -33.06 27.10 -14.83
N LEU A 89 -32.14 27.14 -13.86
CA LEU A 89 -31.73 25.97 -13.07
C LEU A 89 -32.88 25.34 -12.26
N GLN A 90 -33.90 26.12 -11.91
CA GLN A 90 -35.11 25.63 -11.23
C GLN A 90 -36.16 25.06 -12.19
N LEU A 91 -36.00 25.28 -13.50
CA LEU A 91 -36.97 24.86 -14.50
C LEU A 91 -36.79 23.37 -14.87
N ARG A 92 -37.90 22.70 -15.19
CA ARG A 92 -37.93 21.32 -15.68
C ARG A 92 -38.77 21.27 -16.95
N LEU A 93 -38.28 20.58 -17.97
CA LEU A 93 -38.98 20.39 -19.26
C LEU A 93 -39.44 18.94 -19.40
N PRO A 94 -40.63 18.66 -19.94
CA PRO A 94 -41.00 17.29 -20.29
C PRO A 94 -40.04 16.69 -21.33
N VAL A 95 -39.71 15.41 -21.20
CA VAL A 95 -38.94 14.67 -22.23
C VAL A 95 -39.66 14.76 -23.60
N GLY A 96 -38.89 14.90 -24.67
CA GLY A 96 -39.40 15.08 -26.04
C GLY A 96 -39.83 16.50 -26.41
N LYS A 97 -39.83 17.46 -25.46
CA LYS A 97 -40.20 18.85 -25.73
C LYS A 97 -39.00 19.70 -26.17
N GLY A 98 -39.18 20.45 -27.26
CA GLY A 98 -38.18 21.38 -27.78
C GLY A 98 -36.97 20.70 -28.44
N ILE A 99 -35.98 21.50 -28.84
CA ILE A 99 -34.81 21.01 -29.60
C ILE A 99 -33.92 20.09 -28.76
N VAL A 100 -33.78 20.38 -27.47
CA VAL A 100 -33.07 19.53 -26.52
C VAL A 100 -33.74 18.16 -26.38
N GLY A 101 -35.07 18.12 -26.25
CA GLY A 101 -35.83 16.88 -26.20
C GLY A 101 -35.64 16.03 -27.46
N LYS A 102 -35.71 16.66 -28.64
CA LYS A 102 -35.46 15.99 -29.93
C LYS A 102 -34.05 15.39 -30.01
N VAL A 103 -33.02 16.12 -29.58
CA VAL A 103 -31.63 15.64 -29.57
C VAL A 103 -31.45 14.47 -28.62
N ILE A 104 -32.07 14.51 -27.45
CA ILE A 104 -32.02 13.41 -26.47
C ILE A 104 -32.70 12.14 -27.03
N GLU A 105 -33.85 12.28 -27.69
CA GLU A 105 -34.58 11.15 -28.28
C GLU A 105 -33.87 10.54 -29.51
N THR A 106 -33.36 11.39 -30.41
CA THR A 106 -32.75 10.94 -31.67
C THR A 106 -31.27 10.57 -31.52
N ALA A 107 -30.61 11.04 -30.47
CA ALA A 107 -29.16 10.92 -30.28
C ALA A 107 -28.33 11.53 -31.45
N GLU A 108 -28.92 12.48 -32.17
CA GLU A 108 -28.33 13.21 -33.29
C GLU A 108 -28.18 14.71 -32.96
N PRO A 109 -27.10 15.37 -33.42
CA PRO A 109 -26.91 16.79 -33.22
C PRO A 109 -27.89 17.62 -34.06
N VAL A 110 -28.23 18.81 -33.58
CA VAL A 110 -29.12 19.75 -34.29
C VAL A 110 -28.46 21.12 -34.41
N PHE A 111 -28.41 21.63 -35.64
CA PHE A 111 -28.17 23.04 -35.94
C PHE A 111 -29.50 23.78 -36.04
N PHE A 112 -29.53 25.02 -35.57
CA PHE A 112 -30.61 25.95 -35.83
C PHE A 112 -30.06 27.28 -36.36
N ARG A 113 -30.69 27.77 -37.42
CA ARG A 113 -30.40 29.08 -38.04
C ARG A 113 -31.69 29.90 -38.07
N ASN A 114 -31.59 31.21 -37.83
CA ASN A 114 -32.74 32.11 -37.77
C ASN A 114 -33.54 32.24 -39.08
N SER A 115 -33.09 31.59 -40.17
CA SER A 115 -33.80 31.47 -41.45
C SER A 115 -34.86 30.35 -41.47
N ASP A 116 -34.92 29.49 -40.45
CA ASP A 116 -35.81 28.33 -40.40
C ASP A 116 -37.22 28.69 -39.90
N SER A 117 -38.22 27.87 -40.24
CA SER A 117 -39.66 28.05 -39.95
C SER A 117 -40.05 28.06 -38.45
N GLN A 118 -39.08 28.22 -37.53
CA GLN A 118 -39.22 28.17 -36.07
C GLN A 118 -39.11 29.55 -35.39
N ALA A 119 -38.97 30.63 -36.17
CA ALA A 119 -38.90 32.02 -35.67
C ALA A 119 -39.98 32.44 -34.62
N PRO A 120 -41.25 31.99 -34.69
CA PRO A 120 -42.27 32.35 -33.69
C PRO A 120 -42.00 31.80 -32.28
N PHE A 121 -41.42 30.59 -32.20
CA PHE A 121 -41.05 29.95 -30.92
C PHE A 121 -39.88 30.68 -30.25
N MET A 122 -38.92 31.16 -31.07
CA MET A 122 -37.75 31.90 -30.58
C MET A 122 -38.10 33.32 -30.15
N GLN A 123 -39.07 33.98 -30.80
CA GLN A 123 -39.62 35.25 -30.34
C GLN A 123 -40.28 35.14 -28.95
N SER A 124 -41.01 34.05 -28.69
CA SER A 124 -41.59 33.79 -27.36
C SER A 124 -40.52 33.54 -26.29
N MET A 125 -39.43 32.84 -26.63
CA MET A 125 -38.30 32.62 -25.72
C MET A 125 -37.54 33.92 -25.42
N ALA A 126 -37.33 34.77 -26.42
CA ALA A 126 -36.70 36.08 -26.27
C ALA A 126 -37.51 37.01 -25.36
N GLN A 127 -38.85 36.98 -25.45
CA GLN A 127 -39.74 37.74 -24.55
C GLN A 127 -39.67 37.26 -23.09
N THR A 128 -39.39 35.97 -22.85
CA THR A 128 -39.36 35.37 -21.50
C THR A 128 -37.99 35.50 -20.84
N THR A 129 -36.91 35.41 -21.62
CA THR A 129 -35.52 35.37 -21.12
C THR A 129 -34.75 36.66 -21.33
N GLY A 130 -35.22 37.56 -22.20
CA GLY A 130 -34.46 38.74 -22.62
C GLY A 130 -33.21 38.42 -23.46
N PHE A 131 -33.09 37.20 -23.96
CA PHE A 131 -31.96 36.69 -24.73
C PHE A 131 -32.43 36.27 -26.13
N GLU A 132 -32.05 37.05 -27.15
CA GLU A 132 -32.42 36.75 -28.54
C GLU A 132 -31.48 35.69 -29.12
N VAL A 133 -32.03 34.57 -29.58
CA VAL A 133 -31.26 33.46 -30.14
C VAL A 133 -31.24 33.54 -31.66
N ARG A 134 -30.06 33.73 -32.23
CA ARG A 134 -29.78 33.85 -33.68
C ARG A 134 -29.25 32.56 -34.28
N SER A 135 -28.43 31.84 -33.52
CA SER A 135 -27.86 30.56 -33.93
C SER A 135 -27.74 29.63 -32.74
N MET A 136 -27.83 28.33 -32.98
CA MET A 136 -27.77 27.34 -31.92
C MET A 136 -27.21 26.03 -32.46
N LEU A 137 -26.43 25.37 -31.60
CA LEU A 137 -25.89 24.05 -31.84
C LEU A 137 -26.15 23.21 -30.58
N THR A 138 -26.82 22.08 -30.75
CA THR A 138 -27.13 21.15 -29.66
C THR A 138 -26.59 19.76 -29.99
N VAL A 139 -25.83 19.18 -29.06
CA VAL A 139 -25.25 17.83 -29.22
C VAL A 139 -25.69 16.91 -28.07
N PRO A 140 -25.93 15.62 -28.33
CA PRO A 140 -26.35 14.67 -27.30
C PRO A 140 -25.19 14.29 -26.39
N LEU A 141 -25.50 14.05 -25.11
CA LEU A 141 -24.62 13.36 -24.18
C LEU A 141 -25.01 11.90 -24.13
N LYS A 142 -24.17 11.04 -24.71
CA LYS A 142 -24.47 9.62 -24.89
C LYS A 142 -23.30 8.72 -24.56
N THR A 143 -23.62 7.55 -24.01
CA THR A 143 -22.74 6.40 -23.84
C THR A 143 -23.48 5.16 -24.36
N THR A 144 -23.86 4.21 -23.50
CA THR A 144 -24.83 3.15 -23.80
C THR A 144 -26.26 3.67 -23.86
N ILE A 145 -26.54 4.79 -23.20
CA ILE A 145 -27.80 5.54 -23.25
C ILE A 145 -27.54 7.02 -23.52
N THR A 146 -28.54 7.73 -24.08
CA THR A 146 -28.54 9.19 -24.14
C THR A 146 -29.17 9.73 -22.86
N PHE A 147 -28.40 10.47 -22.05
CA PHE A 147 -28.84 10.91 -20.73
C PHE A 147 -28.87 12.44 -20.57
N GLY A 148 -28.58 13.17 -21.64
CA GLY A 148 -28.58 14.63 -21.63
C GLY A 148 -28.17 15.24 -22.96
N ALA A 149 -27.93 16.55 -22.95
CA ALA A 149 -27.41 17.28 -24.11
C ALA A 149 -26.61 18.51 -23.67
N ILE A 150 -25.67 18.94 -24.52
CA ILE A 150 -25.02 20.25 -24.42
C ILE A 150 -25.59 21.13 -25.52
N GLN A 151 -26.03 22.33 -25.15
CA GLN A 151 -26.50 23.34 -26.08
C GLN A 151 -25.65 24.59 -25.97
N VAL A 152 -25.22 25.12 -27.10
CA VAL A 152 -24.56 26.43 -27.19
C VAL A 152 -25.41 27.38 -28.03
N LEU A 153 -25.49 28.63 -27.59
CA LEU A 153 -26.34 29.66 -28.18
C LEU A 153 -25.48 30.84 -28.64
N ASN A 154 -25.83 31.36 -29.81
CA ASN A 154 -25.27 32.51 -30.50
C ASN A 154 -23.75 32.48 -30.63
N LYS A 155 -23.26 32.20 -31.83
CA LYS A 155 -21.87 32.47 -32.18
C LYS A 155 -21.63 33.99 -32.19
N GLU A 156 -20.51 34.42 -31.62
CA GLU A 156 -20.10 35.83 -31.62
C GLU A 156 -19.81 36.32 -33.04
N LEU A 157 -20.20 37.56 -33.34
CA LEU A 157 -19.95 38.16 -34.67
C LEU A 157 -18.46 38.33 -34.96
N SER A 158 -17.65 38.49 -33.90
CA SER A 158 -16.19 38.55 -33.98
C SER A 158 -15.53 37.25 -34.45
N ALA A 159 -16.27 36.14 -34.50
CA ALA A 159 -15.77 34.86 -35.00
C ALA A 159 -15.59 34.82 -36.53
N GLY A 160 -16.10 35.82 -37.26
CA GLY A 160 -15.95 35.90 -38.73
C GLY A 160 -16.81 34.91 -39.52
N THR A 161 -17.82 34.30 -38.89
CA THR A 161 -18.75 33.33 -39.49
C THR A 161 -20.18 33.88 -39.60
N GLU A 162 -20.34 35.21 -39.62
CA GLU A 162 -21.64 35.90 -39.65
C GLU A 162 -22.59 35.51 -38.50
N GLY A 163 -22.04 34.99 -37.40
CA GLY A 163 -22.81 34.52 -36.24
C GLY A 163 -23.36 33.10 -36.38
N GLU A 164 -22.89 32.31 -37.34
CA GLU A 164 -23.26 30.89 -37.49
C GLU A 164 -22.22 29.92 -36.90
N PHE A 165 -22.70 28.80 -36.36
CA PHE A 165 -21.85 27.65 -35.99
C PHE A 165 -21.50 26.83 -37.22
N THR A 166 -20.25 26.37 -37.29
CA THR A 166 -19.69 25.62 -38.42
C THR A 166 -19.60 24.12 -38.13
N GLU A 167 -19.32 23.31 -39.16
CA GLU A 167 -18.99 21.88 -38.99
C GLU A 167 -17.77 21.64 -38.09
N LYS A 168 -16.82 22.59 -38.05
CA LYS A 168 -15.68 22.52 -37.13
C LYS A 168 -16.11 22.73 -35.67
N ASP A 169 -17.09 23.61 -35.45
CA ASP A 169 -17.67 23.84 -34.13
C ASP A 169 -18.45 22.61 -33.66
N LEU A 170 -19.20 21.96 -34.56
CA LEU A 170 -19.86 20.68 -34.28
C LEU A 170 -18.85 19.60 -33.88
N ALA A 171 -17.79 19.41 -34.67
CA ALA A 171 -16.76 18.41 -34.36
C ALA A 171 -16.12 18.65 -32.99
N LEU A 172 -15.82 19.91 -32.65
CA LEU A 172 -15.26 20.26 -31.35
C LEU A 172 -16.25 19.99 -30.21
N LEU A 173 -17.51 20.40 -30.38
CA LEU A 173 -18.53 20.23 -29.35
C LEU A 173 -18.90 18.76 -29.15
N GLN A 174 -18.89 17.95 -30.22
CA GLN A 174 -19.06 16.50 -30.15
C GLN A 174 -17.90 15.83 -29.40
N GLU A 175 -16.64 16.24 -29.65
CA GLU A 175 -15.49 15.72 -28.92
C GLU A 175 -15.59 16.03 -27.42
N VAL A 176 -16.00 17.26 -27.07
CA VAL A 176 -16.24 17.64 -25.67
C VAL A 176 -17.39 16.83 -25.07
N ALA A 177 -18.49 16.66 -25.81
CA ALA A 177 -19.65 15.91 -25.34
C ALA A 177 -19.32 14.42 -25.10
N GLU A 178 -18.54 13.79 -25.97
CA GLU A 178 -18.11 12.39 -25.82
C GLU A 178 -17.26 12.18 -24.55
N TYR A 179 -16.30 13.08 -24.32
CA TYR A 179 -15.45 13.06 -23.13
C TYR A 179 -16.25 13.31 -21.85
N SER A 180 -17.08 14.36 -21.84
CA SER A 180 -17.94 14.71 -20.72
C SER A 180 -18.98 13.61 -20.44
N SER A 181 -19.48 12.93 -21.47
CA SER A 181 -20.50 11.89 -21.31
C SER A 181 -19.99 10.71 -20.49
N THR A 182 -18.79 10.22 -20.80
CA THR A 182 -18.22 9.05 -20.10
C THR A 182 -17.86 9.39 -18.65
N LEU A 183 -17.27 10.57 -18.42
CA LEU A 183 -16.97 11.06 -17.09
C LEU A 183 -18.25 11.23 -16.27
N ILE A 184 -19.23 11.97 -16.78
CA ILE A 184 -20.45 12.29 -16.04
C ILE A 184 -21.30 11.04 -15.80
N HIS A 185 -21.39 10.13 -16.77
CA HIS A 185 -22.12 8.87 -16.56
C HIS A 185 -21.49 8.03 -15.44
N ARG A 186 -20.16 7.91 -15.39
CA ARG A 186 -19.46 7.23 -14.28
C ARG A 186 -19.71 7.89 -12.91
N MET A 187 -19.91 9.20 -12.88
CA MET A 187 -20.18 9.94 -11.63
C MET A 187 -21.64 9.86 -11.19
N VAL A 188 -22.57 9.63 -12.12
CA VAL A 188 -24.02 9.57 -11.87
C VAL A 188 -24.49 8.13 -11.63
N ASP A 189 -23.89 7.16 -12.34
CA ASP A 189 -24.06 5.73 -12.10
C ASP A 189 -22.70 5.10 -11.76
N PRO A 190 -22.41 4.87 -10.47
CA PRO A 190 -21.18 4.23 -10.02
C PRO A 190 -20.96 2.81 -10.57
N LYS A 191 -22.00 2.18 -11.14
CA LYS A 191 -21.92 0.86 -11.77
C LYS A 191 -21.52 0.92 -13.25
N PHE A 192 -21.49 2.10 -13.87
CA PHE A 192 -21.09 2.26 -15.26
C PHE A 192 -19.57 2.10 -15.44
N VAL A 193 -19.17 1.05 -16.16
CA VAL A 193 -17.77 0.78 -16.52
C VAL A 193 -17.59 1.06 -18.02
N PRO A 194 -16.73 2.02 -18.42
CA PRO A 194 -16.43 2.25 -19.83
C PRO A 194 -15.82 0.99 -20.46
N ASN A 195 -16.08 0.74 -21.74
CA ASN A 195 -15.44 -0.37 -22.44
C ASN A 195 -13.91 -0.15 -22.55
N ALA A 196 -13.16 -1.23 -22.76
CA ALA A 196 -11.69 -1.19 -22.73
C ALA A 196 -11.08 -0.33 -23.84
N GLU A 197 -11.70 -0.29 -25.02
CA GLU A 197 -11.23 0.48 -26.18
C GLU A 197 -11.40 1.97 -25.97
N ASP A 198 -12.56 2.39 -25.47
CA ASP A 198 -12.83 3.79 -25.16
C ASP A 198 -11.94 4.24 -24.00
N THR A 199 -11.74 3.39 -22.99
CA THR A 199 -10.80 3.65 -21.89
C THR A 199 -9.38 3.93 -22.41
N ALA A 200 -8.85 3.10 -23.31
CA ALA A 200 -7.53 3.31 -23.88
C ALA A 200 -7.44 4.54 -24.78
N ARG A 201 -8.47 4.81 -25.60
CA ARG A 201 -8.58 6.05 -26.38
C ARG A 201 -8.54 7.27 -25.46
N PHE A 202 -9.26 7.23 -24.35
CA PHE A 202 -9.23 8.30 -23.36
C PHE A 202 -7.83 8.44 -22.77
N VAL A 203 -7.23 7.35 -22.25
CA VAL A 203 -5.90 7.36 -21.61
C VAL A 203 -4.77 7.81 -22.55
N SER A 204 -4.79 7.41 -23.82
CA SER A 204 -3.84 7.90 -24.84
C SER A 204 -3.97 9.41 -25.04
N LYS A 205 -5.18 9.88 -25.36
CA LYS A 205 -5.47 11.31 -25.52
C LYS A 205 -5.19 12.12 -24.24
N LEU A 206 -5.28 11.48 -23.07
CA LEU A 206 -5.06 12.07 -21.76
C LEU A 206 -3.58 12.34 -21.48
N THR A 207 -2.74 11.41 -21.88
CA THR A 207 -1.30 11.38 -21.57
C THR A 207 -0.44 11.89 -22.72
N ASP A 208 -1.06 12.22 -23.85
CA ASP A 208 -0.41 12.53 -25.12
C ASP A 208 0.54 11.40 -25.59
N LEU A 209 0.27 10.16 -25.14
CA LEU A 209 1.02 8.97 -25.51
C LEU A 209 0.37 8.25 -26.70
N PRO A 210 1.15 7.60 -27.58
CA PRO A 210 0.62 6.89 -28.74
C PRO A 210 -0.34 5.78 -28.33
N LEU A 211 -1.50 5.70 -29.00
CA LEU A 211 -2.45 4.59 -28.87
C LEU A 211 -2.11 3.52 -29.91
N VAL A 212 -1.97 2.28 -29.45
CA VAL A 212 -1.87 1.12 -30.33
C VAL A 212 -3.19 0.37 -30.29
N THR A 213 -3.77 0.13 -31.46
CA THR A 213 -5.11 -0.47 -31.58
C THR A 213 -5.08 -1.89 -32.13
N LYS A 214 -3.98 -2.27 -32.79
CA LYS A 214 -3.84 -3.57 -33.44
C LYS A 214 -2.48 -4.19 -33.15
N LEU A 215 -2.44 -5.52 -33.13
CA LEU A 215 -1.22 -6.26 -32.86
C LEU A 215 -0.18 -6.09 -33.98
N GLU A 216 -0.65 -5.93 -35.22
CA GLU A 216 0.19 -5.78 -36.41
C GLU A 216 0.96 -4.45 -36.45
N GLU A 217 0.56 -3.48 -35.61
CA GLU A 217 1.22 -2.17 -35.48
C GLU A 217 2.45 -2.23 -34.56
N ILE A 218 2.68 -3.37 -33.88
CA ILE A 218 3.71 -3.52 -32.86
C ILE A 218 4.89 -4.36 -33.42
N GLU A 219 6.07 -3.77 -33.42
CA GLU A 219 7.33 -4.52 -33.56
C GLU A 219 7.67 -5.18 -32.21
N ILE A 220 7.80 -6.52 -32.19
CA ILE A 220 7.96 -7.32 -30.98
C ILE A 220 9.29 -8.08 -31.00
N ASP A 221 10.07 -7.93 -29.93
CA ASP A 221 11.30 -8.70 -29.65
C ASP A 221 10.99 -9.91 -28.75
N ASP A 222 10.93 -11.10 -29.32
CA ASP A 222 10.62 -12.35 -28.62
C ASP A 222 11.63 -12.67 -27.50
N LYS A 223 12.92 -12.35 -27.69
CA LYS A 223 13.97 -12.61 -26.69
C LYS A 223 13.82 -11.69 -25.49
N LEU A 224 13.39 -10.44 -25.71
CA LEU A 224 13.12 -9.50 -24.63
C LEU A 224 11.97 -9.98 -23.75
N ILE A 225 10.94 -10.56 -24.35
CA ILE A 225 9.79 -11.11 -23.62
C ILE A 225 10.23 -12.31 -22.77
N GLU A 226 11.03 -13.22 -23.34
CA GLU A 226 11.55 -14.38 -22.64
C GLU A 226 12.43 -13.99 -21.43
N VAL A 227 13.32 -13.01 -21.60
CA VAL A 227 14.19 -12.50 -20.53
C VAL A 227 13.40 -11.77 -19.44
N THR A 228 12.36 -11.02 -19.81
CA THR A 228 11.53 -10.31 -18.83
C THR A 228 10.64 -11.28 -18.04
N GLY A 229 10.12 -12.32 -18.71
CA GLY A 229 9.32 -13.37 -18.09
C GLY A 229 7.85 -12.99 -17.81
N ASP A 230 6.97 -13.98 -17.92
CA ASP A 230 5.51 -13.85 -17.76
C ASP A 230 5.11 -13.24 -16.41
N ALA A 231 5.78 -13.69 -15.33
CA ALA A 231 5.46 -13.28 -13.97
C ALA A 231 5.62 -11.77 -13.76
N ILE A 232 6.71 -11.17 -14.28
CA ILE A 232 6.95 -9.73 -14.14
C ILE A 232 5.99 -8.94 -15.03
N ILE A 233 5.79 -9.38 -16.28
CA ILE A 233 4.90 -8.73 -17.24
C ILE A 233 3.45 -8.69 -16.71
N ARG A 234 2.95 -9.80 -16.15
CA ARG A 234 1.59 -9.86 -15.56
C ARG A 234 1.48 -9.12 -14.23
N ARG A 235 2.48 -9.24 -13.35
CA ARG A 235 2.47 -8.58 -12.03
C ARG A 235 2.47 -7.07 -12.17
N GLU A 236 3.35 -6.54 -13.02
CA GLU A 236 3.47 -5.10 -13.26
C GLU A 236 2.45 -4.61 -14.30
N GLY A 237 1.86 -5.48 -15.11
CA GLY A 237 0.94 -5.06 -16.18
C GLY A 237 1.63 -4.17 -17.23
N ILE A 238 2.91 -4.45 -17.51
CA ILE A 238 3.77 -3.74 -18.46
C ILE A 238 4.34 -4.77 -19.43
N PHE A 239 4.07 -4.59 -20.73
CA PHE A 239 4.57 -5.49 -21.76
C PHE A 239 5.72 -4.83 -22.53
N PRO A 240 6.98 -5.27 -22.37
CA PRO A 240 8.10 -4.74 -23.14
C PRO A 240 8.07 -5.31 -24.56
N HIS A 241 7.86 -4.45 -25.55
CA HIS A 241 7.73 -4.90 -26.94
C HIS A 241 9.01 -4.69 -27.74
N LYS A 242 9.82 -3.67 -27.43
CA LYS A 242 11.02 -3.35 -28.20
C LYS A 242 12.16 -2.87 -27.31
N ARG A 243 13.36 -3.38 -27.58
CA ARG A 243 14.60 -2.90 -26.94
C ARG A 243 15.10 -1.65 -27.67
N MET A 244 15.35 -0.58 -26.92
CA MET A 244 15.81 0.71 -27.46
C MET A 244 17.33 0.85 -27.30
N SER A 245 17.88 0.37 -26.18
CA SER A 245 19.32 0.31 -25.91
C SER A 245 19.66 -0.92 -25.02
N PRO A 246 20.93 -1.17 -24.66
CA PRO A 246 21.29 -2.28 -23.77
C PRO A 246 20.54 -2.28 -22.44
N ASN A 247 20.18 -1.09 -21.92
CA ASN A 247 19.49 -0.94 -20.63
C ASN A 247 18.15 -0.18 -20.76
N SER A 248 17.59 -0.03 -21.96
CA SER A 248 16.29 0.67 -22.13
C SER A 248 15.31 -0.03 -23.07
N VAL A 249 14.03 0.13 -22.77
CA VAL A 249 12.92 -0.56 -23.45
C VAL A 249 11.74 0.37 -23.73
N ALA A 250 11.02 0.05 -24.80
CA ALA A 250 9.69 0.57 -25.11
C ALA A 250 8.61 -0.41 -24.64
N VAL A 251 7.58 0.11 -23.98
CA VAL A 251 6.57 -0.71 -23.29
C VAL A 251 5.13 -0.36 -23.69
N LEU A 252 4.26 -1.36 -23.62
CA LEU A 252 2.81 -1.22 -23.77
C LEU A 252 2.14 -1.26 -22.40
N MET A 253 1.22 -0.32 -22.14
CA MET A 253 0.53 -0.20 -20.85
C MET A 253 -0.94 0.18 -21.02
N CYS A 254 -1.82 -0.42 -20.20
CA CYS A 254 -3.21 0.01 -20.11
C CYS A 254 -3.36 1.34 -19.33
N ASN A 255 -2.51 1.56 -18.33
CA ASN A 255 -2.49 2.79 -17.52
C ASN A 255 -1.05 3.31 -17.31
N PRO A 256 -0.56 4.20 -18.20
CA PRO A 256 0.81 4.73 -18.15
C PRO A 256 1.08 5.70 -16.99
N LEU A 257 0.03 6.12 -16.25
CA LEU A 257 0.13 7.01 -15.09
C LEU A 257 0.47 6.27 -13.79
N ASP A 258 0.54 4.94 -13.81
CA ASP A 258 0.99 4.15 -12.67
C ASP A 258 2.53 4.17 -12.58
N TYR A 259 3.07 5.27 -12.08
CA TYR A 259 4.51 5.45 -11.90
C TYR A 259 5.10 4.39 -10.95
N GLY A 260 4.33 3.89 -9.98
CA GLY A 260 4.77 2.84 -9.06
C GLY A 260 5.08 1.53 -9.78
N LYS A 261 4.23 1.13 -10.73
CA LYS A 261 4.46 -0.04 -11.59
C LYS A 261 5.62 0.16 -12.55
N ARG A 262 5.81 1.37 -13.08
CA ARG A 262 6.96 1.70 -13.94
C ARG A 262 8.29 1.59 -13.19
N ASP A 263 8.34 2.10 -11.97
CA ASP A 263 9.52 2.01 -11.10
C ASP A 263 9.77 0.55 -10.70
N SER A 264 8.71 -0.19 -10.34
CA SER A 264 8.80 -1.59 -9.93
C SER A 264 9.23 -2.51 -11.08
N PHE A 265 8.74 -2.27 -12.30
CA PHE A 265 9.20 -2.92 -13.52
C PHE A 265 10.67 -2.60 -13.81
N SER A 266 11.06 -1.33 -13.71
CA SER A 266 12.46 -0.93 -13.95
C SER A 266 13.41 -1.53 -12.93
N GLN A 267 12.98 -1.63 -11.66
CA GLN A 267 13.75 -2.25 -10.58
C GLN A 267 13.85 -3.78 -10.76
N ALA A 268 12.75 -4.44 -11.15
CA ALA A 268 12.72 -5.88 -11.32
C ALA A 268 13.49 -6.36 -12.54
N THR A 269 13.59 -5.53 -13.58
CA THR A 269 14.21 -5.88 -14.87
C THR A 269 15.58 -5.24 -15.09
N GLU A 270 15.98 -4.31 -14.23
CA GLU A 270 17.18 -3.46 -14.38
C GLU A 270 17.20 -2.64 -15.69
N MET A 271 16.05 -2.48 -16.35
CA MET A 271 15.89 -1.72 -17.60
C MET A 271 15.09 -0.44 -17.38
N SER A 272 15.52 0.68 -17.96
CA SER A 272 14.77 1.94 -17.93
C SER A 272 13.70 1.99 -19.02
N ILE A 273 12.50 2.45 -18.68
CA ILE A 273 11.41 2.66 -19.64
C ILE A 273 11.62 3.99 -20.37
N GLU A 274 11.88 3.93 -21.68
CA GLU A 274 12.16 5.10 -22.52
C GLU A 274 10.91 5.57 -23.28
N GLU A 275 10.14 4.63 -23.83
CA GLU A 275 8.90 4.90 -24.55
C GLU A 275 7.73 4.14 -23.95
N VAL A 276 6.55 4.77 -23.93
CA VAL A 276 5.31 4.17 -23.43
C VAL A 276 4.21 4.35 -24.46
N SER A 277 3.60 3.25 -24.88
CA SER A 277 2.40 3.26 -25.71
C SER A 277 1.20 2.73 -24.94
N VAL A 278 0.03 3.31 -25.19
CA VAL A 278 -1.23 2.92 -24.55
C VAL A 278 -1.91 1.84 -25.38
N VAL A 279 -2.45 0.83 -24.70
CA VAL A 279 -3.25 -0.25 -25.32
C VAL A 279 -4.54 -0.47 -24.53
N SER A 280 -5.56 -1.03 -25.18
CA SER A 280 -6.76 -1.50 -24.49
C SER A 280 -6.47 -2.73 -23.64
N ALA A 281 -7.23 -2.92 -22.56
CA ALA A 281 -7.13 -4.14 -21.75
C ALA A 281 -7.39 -5.39 -22.59
N THR A 282 -8.30 -5.30 -23.57
CA THR A 282 -8.61 -6.39 -24.50
C THR A 282 -7.42 -6.73 -25.40
N LEU A 283 -6.74 -5.73 -25.96
CA LEU A 283 -5.54 -5.93 -26.77
C LEU A 283 -4.37 -6.45 -25.93
N PHE A 284 -4.19 -5.91 -24.72
CA PHE A 284 -3.16 -6.37 -23.78
C PHE A 284 -3.33 -7.85 -23.44
N GLU A 285 -4.56 -8.30 -23.11
CA GLU A 285 -4.86 -9.72 -22.89
C GLU A 285 -4.62 -10.58 -24.14
N THR A 286 -4.94 -10.06 -25.33
CA THR A 286 -4.69 -10.76 -26.60
C THR A 286 -3.19 -10.96 -26.84
N ILE A 287 -2.38 -9.95 -26.53
CA ILE A 287 -0.92 -10.03 -26.57
C ILE A 287 -0.43 -11.10 -25.58
N LEU A 288 -0.90 -11.07 -24.33
CA LEU A 288 -0.51 -12.04 -23.32
C LEU A 288 -0.83 -13.48 -23.73
N LYS A 289 -2.01 -13.75 -24.28
CA LYS A 289 -2.40 -15.09 -24.75
C LYS A 289 -1.54 -15.61 -25.90
N LYS A 290 -1.05 -14.70 -26.76
CA LYS A 290 -0.17 -15.07 -27.88
C LYS A 290 1.20 -15.54 -27.40
N PHE A 291 1.77 -14.86 -26.41
CA PHE A 291 3.14 -15.11 -25.94
C PHE A 291 3.22 -16.05 -24.74
N PHE A 292 2.15 -16.13 -23.95
CA PHE A 292 2.07 -16.98 -22.78
C PHE A 292 0.86 -17.89 -22.91
N LYS A 293 1.10 -19.22 -22.95
CA LYS A 293 0.02 -20.22 -23.03
C LYS A 293 -0.92 -20.06 -21.84
N ASP A 294 -2.22 -20.16 -22.08
CA ASP A 294 -3.28 -20.00 -21.08
C ASP A 294 -3.03 -20.86 -19.83
N ALA A 295 -2.46 -20.26 -18.78
CA ALA A 295 -2.82 -20.63 -17.42
C ALA A 295 -4.29 -20.21 -17.26
N LYS A 296 -5.19 -21.19 -17.11
CA LYS A 296 -6.65 -21.00 -17.00
C LYS A 296 -6.97 -19.71 -16.23
N ALA A 297 -7.61 -18.78 -16.94
CA ALA A 297 -8.00 -17.47 -16.47
C ALA A 297 -8.70 -17.53 -15.11
N GLY A 298 -7.99 -17.12 -14.06
CA GLY A 298 -8.61 -16.47 -12.92
C GLY A 298 -8.94 -15.01 -13.32
N PRO A 299 -9.99 -14.39 -12.76
CA PRO A 299 -10.37 -13.04 -13.18
C PRO A 299 -9.22 -12.06 -12.91
N ALA A 300 -8.85 -11.31 -13.95
CA ALA A 300 -7.95 -10.18 -13.86
C ALA A 300 -8.75 -8.92 -13.48
N THR A 301 -8.82 -8.68 -12.18
CA THR A 301 -8.86 -7.35 -11.59
C THR A 301 -8.05 -7.45 -10.31
N SER A 302 -7.56 -6.33 -9.80
CA SER A 302 -7.20 -6.22 -8.39
C SER A 302 -8.36 -6.73 -7.54
N GLU A 303 -8.37 -8.02 -7.21
CA GLU A 303 -9.11 -8.51 -6.07
C GLU A 303 -8.40 -7.88 -4.88
N ASP A 304 -8.93 -6.74 -4.42
CA ASP A 304 -9.23 -6.64 -3.00
C ASP A 304 -9.69 -8.05 -2.60
N VAL A 305 -8.92 -8.72 -1.75
CA VAL A 305 -9.28 -10.08 -1.31
C VAL A 305 -10.63 -9.94 -0.64
N ASP A 306 -11.71 -10.20 -1.39
CA ASP A 306 -13.07 -9.94 -0.92
C ASP A 306 -13.44 -11.08 0.03
N ILE A 307 -12.85 -11.01 1.23
CA ILE A 307 -13.14 -11.87 2.37
C ILE A 307 -14.62 -11.72 2.71
N SER A 308 -15.18 -10.51 2.57
CA SER A 308 -16.58 -10.21 2.85
C SER A 308 -17.54 -11.09 2.04
N SER A 309 -17.32 -11.24 0.74
CA SER A 309 -18.17 -12.08 -0.12
C SER A 309 -18.24 -13.55 0.35
N VAL A 310 -17.12 -14.14 0.76
CA VAL A 310 -17.06 -15.53 1.24
C VAL A 310 -17.52 -15.64 2.69
N ALA A 311 -17.23 -14.64 3.52
CA ALA A 311 -17.73 -14.56 4.88
C ALA A 311 -19.26 -14.44 4.92
N GLU A 312 -19.88 -13.73 3.98
CA GLU A 312 -21.33 -13.62 3.82
C GLU A 312 -21.98 -14.94 3.38
N VAL A 313 -21.34 -15.67 2.47
CA VAL A 313 -21.80 -17.02 2.10
C VAL A 313 -21.73 -17.95 3.31
N ILE A 314 -20.65 -17.90 4.08
CA ILE A 314 -20.49 -18.73 5.29
C ILE A 314 -21.44 -18.31 6.39
N SER A 315 -21.68 -17.02 6.58
CA SER A 315 -22.67 -16.57 7.56
C SER A 315 -24.06 -17.08 7.17
N THR A 316 -24.42 -17.05 5.89
CA THR A 316 -25.70 -17.57 5.39
C THR A 316 -25.81 -19.08 5.58
N VAL A 317 -24.75 -19.85 5.28
CA VAL A 317 -24.73 -21.30 5.43
C VAL A 317 -24.82 -21.70 6.90
N TYR A 318 -24.06 -21.05 7.80
CA TYR A 318 -23.92 -21.46 9.20
C TYR A 318 -24.88 -20.74 10.18
N SER A 319 -25.71 -19.81 9.70
CA SER A 319 -26.76 -19.16 10.53
C SER A 319 -28.15 -19.80 10.40
N GLY A 320 -28.34 -20.77 9.49
CA GLY A 320 -29.58 -21.53 9.36
C GLY A 320 -29.62 -22.75 10.30
N ASP A 321 -30.79 -23.07 10.86
CA ASP A 321 -31.07 -24.20 11.77
C ASP A 321 -30.92 -25.60 11.13
N GLY A 322 -30.12 -25.76 10.07
CA GLY A 322 -30.11 -26.96 9.24
C GLY A 322 -28.77 -27.31 8.60
N VAL A 323 -27.65 -27.16 9.32
CA VAL A 323 -26.35 -27.69 8.86
C VAL A 323 -26.01 -28.94 9.65
N GLY A 324 -25.98 -30.09 8.99
CA GLY A 324 -25.40 -31.31 9.54
C GLY A 324 -23.93 -31.09 9.90
N GLU A 325 -23.43 -31.75 10.94
CA GLU A 325 -22.01 -31.67 11.31
C GLU A 325 -21.13 -31.97 10.10
N VAL A 326 -20.33 -30.98 9.69
CA VAL A 326 -19.29 -31.18 8.67
C VAL A 326 -18.29 -32.17 9.26
N THR A 327 -18.16 -33.34 8.64
CA THR A 327 -17.29 -34.40 9.14
C THR A 327 -15.83 -34.08 8.82
N ALA A 328 -14.89 -34.71 9.53
CA ALA A 328 -13.47 -34.53 9.24
C ALA A 328 -13.12 -34.97 7.80
N GLU A 329 -13.80 -35.99 7.28
CA GLU A 329 -13.65 -36.52 5.92
C GLU A 329 -14.03 -35.49 4.84
N ASP A 330 -15.06 -34.67 5.09
CA ASP A 330 -15.48 -33.58 4.19
C ASP A 330 -14.41 -32.46 4.08
N LEU A 331 -13.55 -32.32 5.10
CA LEU A 331 -12.53 -31.28 5.20
C LEU A 331 -11.16 -31.71 4.65
N GLU A 332 -11.00 -33.00 4.31
CA GLU A 332 -9.81 -33.57 3.69
C GLU A 332 -9.82 -33.46 2.16
N SER A 333 -10.99 -33.51 1.52
CA SER A 333 -11.12 -33.37 0.07
C SER A 333 -10.92 -31.91 -0.40
N GLU A 334 -10.12 -31.69 -1.46
CA GLU A 334 -9.84 -30.35 -2.01
C GLU A 334 -11.00 -29.77 -2.84
N ASP A 335 -12.13 -30.49 -2.95
CA ASP A 335 -13.29 -30.08 -3.72
C ASP A 335 -14.21 -29.13 -2.91
N SER A 336 -13.99 -27.83 -3.09
CA SER A 336 -14.98 -26.74 -2.97
C SER A 336 -15.77 -26.56 -1.65
N ALA A 337 -15.30 -27.04 -0.50
CA ALA A 337 -15.93 -26.67 0.78
C ALA A 337 -15.69 -25.16 1.10
N PRO A 338 -16.74 -24.36 1.40
CA PRO A 338 -16.59 -22.92 1.67
C PRO A 338 -15.58 -22.58 2.77
N ILE A 339 -15.48 -23.44 3.79
CA ILE A 339 -14.55 -23.25 4.90
C ILE A 339 -13.08 -23.34 4.46
N ILE A 340 -12.75 -24.23 3.53
CA ILE A 340 -11.38 -24.37 2.98
C ILE A 340 -10.99 -23.08 2.25
N GLN A 341 -11.90 -22.56 1.42
CA GLN A 341 -11.68 -21.31 0.69
C GLN A 341 -11.52 -20.13 1.65
N LEU A 342 -12.34 -20.06 2.71
CA LEU A 342 -12.22 -19.00 3.72
C LEU A 342 -10.89 -19.08 4.47
N THR A 343 -10.49 -20.26 4.95
CA THR A 343 -9.19 -20.45 5.65
C THR A 343 -8.03 -20.00 4.76
N ASN A 344 -8.03 -20.42 3.50
CA ASN A 344 -6.99 -20.02 2.54
C ASN A 344 -7.01 -18.52 2.28
N ARG A 345 -8.19 -17.91 2.07
CA ARG A 345 -8.31 -16.45 1.87
C ARG A 345 -7.86 -15.64 3.07
N ILE A 346 -8.14 -16.08 4.31
CA ILE A 346 -7.65 -15.42 5.52
C ILE A 346 -6.11 -15.39 5.53
N ILE A 347 -5.48 -16.51 5.19
CA ILE A 347 -4.01 -16.59 5.13
C ILE A 347 -3.44 -15.72 4.01
N GLU A 348 -4.06 -15.75 2.83
CA GLU A 348 -3.66 -14.92 1.68
C GLU A 348 -3.80 -13.42 1.97
N ASP A 349 -4.92 -13.00 2.53
CA ASP A 349 -5.16 -11.60 2.91
C ASP A 349 -4.22 -11.14 4.02
N ALA A 350 -3.95 -12.00 5.02
CA ALA A 350 -2.97 -11.69 6.05
C ALA A 350 -1.57 -11.48 5.46
N TYR A 351 -1.18 -12.30 4.48
CA TYR A 351 0.09 -12.13 3.76
C TYR A 351 0.13 -10.82 2.98
N VAL A 352 -0.89 -10.52 2.18
CA VAL A 352 -0.98 -9.29 1.37
C VAL A 352 -1.05 -8.03 2.26
N SER A 353 -1.76 -8.12 3.38
CA SER A 353 -1.83 -7.06 4.41
C SER A 353 -0.51 -6.87 5.17
N GLY A 354 0.51 -7.71 4.95
CA GLY A 354 1.79 -7.63 5.64
C GLY A 354 1.72 -7.98 7.13
N ALA A 355 0.80 -8.86 7.52
CA ALA A 355 0.68 -9.33 8.89
C ALA A 355 1.87 -10.22 9.30
N SER A 356 2.28 -10.15 10.56
CA SER A 356 3.25 -11.07 11.16
C SER A 356 2.59 -12.31 11.76
N ASP A 357 1.40 -12.13 12.34
CA ASP A 357 0.66 -13.18 13.03
C ASP A 357 -0.84 -13.06 12.71
N ILE A 358 -1.50 -14.21 12.55
CA ILE A 358 -2.94 -14.36 12.40
C ILE A 358 -3.47 -14.95 13.70
N HIS A 359 -4.46 -14.29 14.30
CA HIS A 359 -5.13 -14.72 15.52
C HIS A 359 -6.56 -15.12 15.20
N ILE A 360 -6.93 -16.36 15.53
CA ILE A 360 -8.29 -16.90 15.43
C ILE A 360 -8.76 -17.23 16.84
N GLU A 361 -9.71 -16.46 17.33
CA GLU A 361 -10.06 -16.41 18.75
C GLU A 361 -11.56 -16.68 18.95
N PRO A 362 -11.93 -17.83 19.53
CA PRO A 362 -13.32 -18.10 19.86
C PRO A 362 -13.75 -17.22 21.03
N MET A 363 -14.85 -16.50 20.84
CA MET A 363 -15.52 -15.71 21.89
C MET A 363 -16.84 -16.37 22.26
N GLU A 364 -17.52 -15.81 23.27
CA GLU A 364 -18.79 -16.35 23.74
C GLU A 364 -19.88 -16.40 22.66
N LYS A 365 -19.91 -15.39 21.77
CA LYS A 365 -20.98 -15.23 20.75
C LYS A 365 -20.51 -15.36 19.31
N ASP A 366 -19.23 -15.15 19.04
CA ASP A 366 -18.67 -15.09 17.70
C ASP A 366 -17.24 -15.65 17.65
N LEU A 367 -16.71 -15.77 16.44
CA LEU A 367 -15.31 -16.10 16.18
C LEU A 367 -14.61 -14.84 15.66
N LEU A 368 -13.62 -14.36 16.41
CA LEU A 368 -12.89 -13.14 16.10
C LEU A 368 -11.59 -13.47 15.38
N ILE A 369 -11.35 -12.82 14.24
CA ILE A 369 -10.09 -12.91 13.49
C ILE A 369 -9.37 -11.56 13.54
N ARG A 370 -8.13 -11.60 14.02
CA ARG A 370 -7.26 -10.42 14.12
C ARG A 370 -5.92 -10.67 13.46
N TYR A 371 -5.37 -9.65 12.82
CA TYR A 371 -4.00 -9.71 12.31
C TYR A 371 -3.11 -8.82 13.15
N ARG A 372 -1.87 -9.26 13.38
CA ARG A 372 -0.81 -8.40 13.88
C ARG A 372 -0.11 -7.73 12.71
N ILE A 373 -0.37 -6.44 12.49
CA ILE A 373 0.26 -5.65 11.43
C ILE A 373 1.07 -4.54 12.11
N ASP A 374 2.36 -4.47 11.77
CA ASP A 374 3.31 -3.52 12.38
C ASP A 374 3.29 -3.53 13.93
N GLY A 375 3.11 -4.71 14.53
CA GLY A 375 3.10 -4.92 15.98
C GLY A 375 1.73 -4.77 16.65
N LEU A 376 0.75 -4.17 15.98
CA LEU A 376 -0.59 -3.95 16.52
C LEU A 376 -1.58 -5.01 16.07
N CYS A 377 -2.36 -5.55 17.00
CA CYS A 377 -3.48 -6.43 16.68
C CYS A 377 -4.65 -5.58 16.17
N GLN A 378 -5.10 -5.87 14.95
CA GLN A 378 -6.23 -5.22 14.31
C GLN A 378 -7.32 -6.25 14.06
N GLU A 379 -8.56 -5.94 14.45
CA GLU A 379 -9.73 -6.73 14.11
C GLU A 379 -9.98 -6.66 12.61
N LYS A 380 -10.16 -7.82 11.98
CA LYS A 380 -10.35 -7.94 10.52
C LYS A 380 -11.71 -8.51 10.17
N LEU A 381 -12.15 -9.52 10.91
CA LEU A 381 -13.35 -10.25 10.58
C LEU A 381 -13.98 -10.84 11.84
N ARG A 382 -15.32 -10.83 11.89
CA ARG A 382 -16.13 -11.58 12.85
C ARG A 382 -16.99 -12.59 12.10
N LEU A 383 -17.00 -13.82 12.59
CA LEU A 383 -17.75 -14.94 12.02
C LEU A 383 -18.71 -15.53 13.06
N PRO A 384 -19.79 -16.20 12.64
CA PRO A 384 -20.65 -16.93 13.56
C PRO A 384 -19.89 -17.99 14.36
N LYS A 385 -20.24 -18.20 15.63
CA LYS A 385 -19.56 -19.15 16.53
C LYS A 385 -19.51 -20.57 15.99
N GLN A 386 -20.53 -20.97 15.23
CA GLN A 386 -20.66 -22.28 14.58
C GLN A 386 -19.48 -22.62 13.68
N VAL A 387 -18.81 -21.61 13.11
CA VAL A 387 -17.65 -21.78 12.20
C VAL A 387 -16.38 -22.22 12.94
N THR A 388 -16.30 -21.99 14.26
CA THR A 388 -15.11 -22.23 15.09
C THR A 388 -14.55 -23.63 14.91
N ASN A 389 -15.39 -24.66 15.09
CA ASN A 389 -14.95 -26.05 15.07
C ASN A 389 -14.44 -26.47 13.70
N SER A 390 -15.12 -26.08 12.64
CA SER A 390 -14.74 -26.39 11.26
C SER A 390 -13.43 -25.69 10.87
N MET A 391 -13.25 -24.43 11.26
CA MET A 391 -12.02 -23.66 11.01
C MET A 391 -10.82 -24.27 11.73
N VAL A 392 -10.96 -24.58 13.03
CA VAL A 392 -9.87 -25.19 13.82
C VAL A 392 -9.50 -26.56 13.28
N THR A 393 -10.50 -27.39 12.94
CA THR A 393 -10.28 -28.72 12.37
C THR A 393 -9.52 -28.63 11.04
N ARG A 394 -9.93 -27.72 10.14
CA ARG A 394 -9.24 -27.49 8.88
C ARG A 394 -7.77 -27.10 9.10
N LEU A 395 -7.50 -26.21 10.05
CA LEU A 395 -6.13 -25.79 10.37
C LEU A 395 -5.31 -26.94 10.95
N LYS A 396 -5.88 -27.77 11.83
CA LYS A 396 -5.21 -28.97 12.37
C LYS A 396 -4.87 -29.98 11.27
N ILE A 397 -5.76 -30.20 10.31
CA ILE A 397 -5.50 -31.04 9.13
C ILE A 397 -4.29 -30.48 8.34
N MET A 398 -4.27 -29.17 8.08
CA MET A 398 -3.20 -28.53 7.28
C MET A 398 -1.79 -28.67 7.88
N CYS A 399 -1.68 -28.83 9.21
CA CYS A 399 -0.43 -29.02 9.93
C CYS A 399 -0.26 -30.41 10.56
N ASN A 400 -1.09 -31.40 10.20
CA ASN A 400 -1.04 -32.78 10.67
C ASN A 400 -1.09 -32.91 12.21
N LEU A 401 -2.01 -32.17 12.84
CA LEU A 401 -2.30 -32.21 14.28
C LEU A 401 -3.49 -33.13 14.60
N ASP A 402 -3.57 -33.59 15.85
CA ASP A 402 -4.67 -34.43 16.32
C ASP A 402 -5.96 -33.62 16.46
N ILE A 403 -6.94 -33.93 15.60
CA ILE A 403 -8.25 -33.27 15.53
C ILE A 403 -9.14 -33.66 16.73
N SER A 404 -8.93 -34.86 17.27
CA SER A 404 -9.70 -35.41 18.39
C SER A 404 -9.26 -34.80 19.72
N GLU A 405 -7.97 -34.48 19.86
CA GLU A 405 -7.46 -33.83 21.06
C GLU A 405 -7.70 -32.32 21.00
N ARG A 406 -8.49 -31.82 21.96
CA ARG A 406 -8.85 -30.40 22.06
C ARG A 406 -8.60 -29.76 23.43
N ARG A 407 -8.02 -30.54 24.34
CA ARG A 407 -7.86 -30.20 25.77
C ARG A 407 -6.40 -29.87 26.11
N LEU A 408 -5.48 -30.09 25.18
CA LEU A 408 -4.06 -29.84 25.32
C LEU A 408 -3.56 -28.90 24.21
N PRO A 409 -2.58 -28.02 24.50
CA PRO A 409 -1.91 -27.25 23.46
C PRO A 409 -1.23 -28.16 22.43
N GLN A 410 -1.22 -27.73 21.17
CA GLN A 410 -0.54 -28.42 20.07
C GLN A 410 0.18 -27.41 19.17
N ASP A 411 1.34 -27.81 18.65
CA ASP A 411 2.18 -26.99 17.78
C ASP A 411 2.43 -27.71 16.45
N GLY A 412 2.22 -27.01 15.34
CA GLY A 412 2.34 -27.55 13.99
C GLY A 412 2.96 -26.57 13.00
N ARG A 413 3.20 -27.06 11.78
CA ARG A 413 3.73 -26.27 10.66
C ARG A 413 2.87 -26.47 9.42
N ILE A 414 2.52 -25.39 8.75
CA ILE A 414 1.84 -25.40 7.44
C ILE A 414 2.84 -24.90 6.40
N VAL A 415 3.09 -25.68 5.35
CA VAL A 415 3.77 -25.20 4.14
C VAL A 415 2.67 -24.69 3.20
N PHE A 416 2.41 -23.38 3.22
CA PHE A 416 1.18 -22.83 2.63
C PHE A 416 1.16 -22.91 1.11
N LYS A 417 2.33 -22.98 0.46
CA LYS A 417 2.46 -23.21 -0.99
C LYS A 417 1.66 -24.41 -1.51
N LYS A 418 1.42 -25.42 -0.66
CA LYS A 418 0.63 -26.61 -0.99
C LYS A 418 -0.88 -26.33 -1.09
N TYR A 419 -1.35 -25.28 -0.42
CA TYR A 419 -2.77 -25.00 -0.21
C TYR A 419 -3.27 -23.78 -0.99
N THR A 420 -2.39 -23.08 -1.71
CA THR A 420 -2.77 -21.95 -2.57
C THR A 420 -2.26 -22.15 -4.00
N LYS A 421 -3.06 -21.68 -4.95
CA LYS A 421 -2.71 -21.62 -6.38
C LYS A 421 -1.98 -20.33 -6.75
N LYS A 422 -2.05 -19.32 -5.87
CA LYS A 422 -1.23 -18.11 -5.96
C LYS A 422 0.16 -18.52 -5.48
N ASN A 423 1.23 -18.23 -6.22
CA ASN A 423 2.59 -18.67 -5.93
C ASN A 423 3.19 -18.04 -4.65
N ILE A 424 2.50 -18.17 -3.52
CA ILE A 424 2.83 -17.64 -2.20
C ILE A 424 3.59 -18.74 -1.46
N ASP A 425 4.91 -18.56 -1.37
CA ASP A 425 5.82 -19.52 -0.76
C ASP A 425 6.12 -19.14 0.68
N ILE A 426 5.11 -19.28 1.55
CA ILE A 426 5.22 -19.01 2.98
C ILE A 426 5.05 -20.29 3.81
N ASP A 427 5.71 -20.29 4.95
CA ASP A 427 5.50 -21.26 6.01
C ASP A 427 4.73 -20.61 7.16
N LEU A 428 3.79 -21.33 7.76
CA LEU A 428 3.11 -20.89 8.97
C LEU A 428 3.51 -21.78 10.14
N ARG A 429 3.84 -21.16 11.27
CA ARG A 429 3.91 -21.86 12.56
C ARG A 429 2.59 -21.72 13.27
N VAL A 430 1.97 -22.85 13.57
CA VAL A 430 0.63 -22.90 14.14
C VAL A 430 0.74 -23.35 15.58
N ALA A 431 0.15 -22.58 16.49
CA ALA A 431 -0.07 -23.00 17.87
C ALA A 431 -1.57 -23.00 18.14
N THR A 432 -2.08 -24.12 18.65
CA THR A 432 -3.48 -24.26 19.09
C THR A 432 -3.52 -24.46 20.60
N GLY A 433 -4.49 -23.88 21.28
CA GLY A 433 -4.65 -24.11 22.73
C GLY A 433 -6.10 -23.95 23.20
N PRO A 434 -6.52 -24.74 24.21
CA PRO A 434 -7.87 -24.67 24.76
C PRO A 434 -8.12 -23.34 25.46
N MET A 435 -9.22 -22.67 25.12
CA MET A 435 -9.77 -21.50 25.82
C MET A 435 -11.17 -21.84 26.34
N LYS A 436 -11.78 -20.91 27.10
CA LYS A 436 -13.13 -21.08 27.67
C LYS A 436 -14.19 -21.44 26.61
N ASP A 437 -14.15 -20.79 25.45
CA ASP A 437 -15.20 -20.85 24.41
C ASP A 437 -14.81 -21.67 23.17
N GLY A 438 -13.70 -22.40 23.23
CA GLY A 438 -13.18 -23.21 22.12
C GLY A 438 -11.66 -23.19 22.06
N GLU A 439 -11.08 -23.74 20.99
CA GLU A 439 -9.64 -23.68 20.78
C GLU A 439 -9.24 -22.39 20.07
N LYS A 440 -8.27 -21.67 20.64
CA LYS A 440 -7.63 -20.53 19.99
C LYS A 440 -6.51 -21.03 19.09
N VAL A 441 -6.39 -20.43 17.90
CA VAL A 441 -5.30 -20.70 16.96
C VAL A 441 -4.52 -19.43 16.71
N VAL A 442 -3.19 -19.52 16.76
CA VAL A 442 -2.28 -18.45 16.36
C VAL A 442 -1.37 -19.00 15.28
N MET A 443 -1.27 -18.29 14.15
CA MET A 443 -0.37 -18.64 13.05
C MET A 443 0.64 -17.52 12.84
N ARG A 444 1.93 -17.81 12.99
CA ARG A 444 3.00 -16.88 12.62
C ARG A 444 3.40 -17.10 11.17
N ILE A 445 3.42 -16.02 10.38
CA ILE A 445 3.79 -16.04 8.97
C ILE A 445 5.30 -15.93 8.85
N LEU A 446 5.93 -16.93 8.22
CA LEU A 446 7.35 -16.97 7.88
C LEU A 446 7.49 -16.95 6.35
N ASP A 447 7.93 -15.82 5.82
CA ASP A 447 8.16 -15.64 4.38
C ASP A 447 9.63 -15.93 4.07
N LYS A 448 9.90 -17.13 3.53
CA LYS A 448 11.27 -17.58 3.20
C LYS A 448 11.91 -16.81 2.06
N GLN A 449 11.10 -16.16 1.21
CA GLN A 449 11.59 -15.47 0.01
C GLN A 449 11.91 -14.00 0.28
N LYS A 450 11.47 -13.43 1.41
CA LYS A 450 11.86 -12.07 1.78
C LYS A 450 13.35 -12.00 2.04
N SER A 451 14.04 -11.22 1.21
CA SER A 451 15.41 -10.82 1.48
C SER A 451 15.47 -9.99 2.76
N THR A 452 16.56 -10.12 3.51
CA THR A 452 16.87 -9.22 4.60
C THR A 452 16.95 -7.78 4.09
N LEU A 453 16.64 -6.82 4.94
CA LEU A 453 16.86 -5.42 4.61
C LEU A 453 18.36 -5.13 4.69
N PRO A 454 18.92 -4.29 3.82
CA PRO A 454 20.28 -3.80 4.02
C PRO A 454 20.42 -3.11 5.39
N LEU A 455 21.55 -3.31 6.07
CA LEU A 455 21.81 -2.73 7.40
C LEU A 455 21.49 -1.22 7.51
N PRO A 456 21.79 -0.36 6.51
CA PRO A 456 21.42 1.06 6.55
C PRO A 456 19.90 1.33 6.55
N ALA A 457 19.09 0.41 6.02
CA ALA A 457 17.64 0.57 5.93
C ALA A 457 16.92 0.31 7.27
N LEU A 458 17.62 -0.22 8.28
CA LEU A 458 17.06 -0.57 9.59
C LEU A 458 16.86 0.64 10.52
N GLY A 459 17.42 1.80 10.16
CA GLY A 459 17.21 3.05 10.91
C GLY A 459 18.28 3.37 11.94
N PHE A 460 19.48 2.78 11.83
CA PHE A 460 20.65 3.29 12.55
C PHE A 460 20.87 4.78 12.25
N SER A 461 21.36 5.53 13.24
CA SER A 461 21.96 6.84 12.96
C SER A 461 23.30 6.62 12.25
N ASP A 462 23.77 7.59 11.48
CA ASP A 462 25.05 7.45 10.74
C ASP A 462 26.22 7.11 11.68
N GLU A 463 26.23 7.71 12.87
CA GLU A 463 27.21 7.42 13.92
C GLU A 463 27.09 5.98 14.45
N ASN A 464 25.88 5.53 14.82
CA ASN A 464 25.71 4.16 15.32
C ASN A 464 25.97 3.13 14.22
N LEU A 465 25.64 3.43 12.96
CA LEU A 465 25.91 2.55 11.83
C LEU A 465 27.42 2.38 11.63
N ALA A 466 28.20 3.46 11.69
CA ALA A 466 29.65 3.41 11.59
C ALA A 466 30.26 2.58 12.73
N LYS A 467 29.89 2.86 13.99
CA LYS A 467 30.36 2.09 15.15
C LYS A 467 29.97 0.62 15.06
N TYR A 468 28.73 0.30 14.70
CA TYR A 468 28.27 -1.08 14.59
C TYR A 468 28.99 -1.85 13.48
N ARG A 469 29.33 -1.16 12.37
CA ARG A 469 30.14 -1.71 11.28
C ARG A 469 31.57 -2.06 11.70
N GLU A 470 32.15 -1.30 12.63
CA GLU A 470 33.45 -1.62 13.23
C GLU A 470 33.33 -2.83 14.17
N CYS A 471 32.23 -2.94 14.92
CA CYS A 471 31.98 -4.08 15.81
C CYS A 471 31.83 -5.41 15.05
N ILE A 472 31.00 -5.46 14.01
CA ILE A 472 30.73 -6.71 13.27
C ILE A 472 31.92 -7.20 12.44
N ARG A 473 32.96 -6.38 12.28
CA ARG A 473 34.22 -6.73 11.59
C ARG A 473 35.36 -7.05 12.57
N GLN A 474 35.08 -7.11 13.88
CA GLN A 474 36.06 -7.57 14.84
C GLN A 474 36.39 -9.05 14.59
N PRO A 475 37.66 -9.46 14.75
CA PRO A 475 38.06 -10.85 14.53
C PRO A 475 37.43 -11.81 15.54
N TYR A 476 37.18 -11.33 16.77
CA TYR A 476 36.57 -12.12 17.82
C TYR A 476 35.85 -11.24 18.84
N GLY A 477 35.11 -11.88 19.74
CA GLY A 477 34.40 -11.24 20.83
C GLY A 477 32.88 -11.41 20.71
N MET A 478 32.14 -10.78 21.60
CA MET A 478 30.72 -11.03 21.80
C MET A 478 29.88 -9.78 21.48
N ILE A 479 28.98 -9.92 20.50
CA ILE A 479 27.99 -8.92 20.11
C ILE A 479 26.62 -9.38 20.59
N LEU A 480 25.97 -8.56 21.41
CA LEU A 480 24.68 -8.90 21.98
C LEU A 480 23.61 -7.94 21.49
N HIS A 481 22.48 -8.49 21.05
CA HIS A 481 21.28 -7.73 20.75
C HIS A 481 20.25 -7.94 21.83
N CYS A 482 19.68 -6.86 22.37
CA CYS A 482 18.65 -6.97 23.39
C CYS A 482 17.38 -6.18 23.08
N GLY A 483 16.30 -6.58 23.74
CA GLY A 483 14.97 -5.99 23.59
C GLY A 483 13.85 -7.02 23.64
N PRO A 484 12.58 -6.57 23.71
CA PRO A 484 11.43 -7.46 23.76
C PRO A 484 11.23 -8.25 22.46
N THR A 485 10.31 -9.21 22.48
CA THR A 485 9.87 -9.91 21.26
C THR A 485 9.31 -8.92 20.24
N GLY A 486 9.65 -9.09 18.97
CA GLY A 486 9.20 -8.20 17.90
C GLY A 486 9.97 -6.87 17.79
N SER A 487 11.06 -6.69 18.55
CA SER A 487 11.91 -5.50 18.43
C SER A 487 12.84 -5.47 17.21
N GLY A 488 12.84 -6.52 16.39
CA GLY A 488 13.63 -6.60 15.16
C GLY A 488 15.07 -7.10 15.31
N LYS A 489 15.46 -7.65 16.47
CA LYS A 489 16.82 -8.19 16.73
C LYS A 489 17.30 -9.14 15.63
N SER A 490 16.52 -10.20 15.34
CA SER A 490 16.90 -11.20 14.35
C SER A 490 17.10 -10.59 12.96
N MET A 491 16.25 -9.63 12.57
CA MET A 491 16.41 -8.92 11.30
C MET A 491 17.74 -8.14 11.26
N THR A 492 18.08 -7.44 12.33
CA THR A 492 19.34 -6.70 12.41
C THR A 492 20.54 -7.63 12.39
N LEU A 493 20.51 -8.73 13.14
CA LEU A 493 21.58 -9.74 13.13
C LEU A 493 21.76 -10.36 11.74
N TYR A 494 20.67 -10.74 11.08
CA TYR A 494 20.74 -11.31 9.74
C TYR A 494 21.28 -10.31 8.72
N SER A 495 20.93 -9.03 8.85
CA SER A 495 21.44 -7.96 7.98
C SER A 495 22.93 -7.70 8.22
N ALA A 496 23.38 -7.80 9.47
CA ALA A 496 24.79 -7.70 9.85
C ALA A 496 25.60 -8.89 9.29
N LEU A 497 25.12 -10.12 9.50
CA LEU A 497 25.73 -11.32 8.93
C LEU A 497 25.80 -11.24 7.41
N GLY A 498 24.74 -10.77 6.75
CA GLY A 498 24.74 -10.55 5.30
C GLY A 498 25.77 -9.53 4.82
N GLU A 499 26.13 -8.53 5.62
CA GLU A 499 27.16 -7.53 5.27
C GLU A 499 28.59 -8.10 5.35
N VAL A 500 28.82 -9.10 6.21
CA VAL A 500 30.13 -9.76 6.41
C VAL A 500 30.21 -11.15 5.75
N ASN A 501 29.16 -11.54 5.02
CA ASN A 501 29.06 -12.82 4.33
C ASN A 501 29.91 -12.81 3.05
N THR A 502 31.19 -13.16 3.21
CA THR A 502 32.13 -13.34 2.11
C THR A 502 32.63 -14.79 2.08
N PRO A 503 33.07 -15.32 0.92
CA PRO A 503 33.46 -16.73 0.79
C PRO A 503 34.63 -17.18 1.69
N ASP A 504 35.39 -16.23 2.23
CA ASP A 504 36.52 -16.42 3.14
C ASP A 504 36.12 -16.41 4.63
N VAL A 505 34.83 -16.24 4.95
CA VAL A 505 34.32 -16.21 6.34
C VAL A 505 33.33 -17.36 6.55
N ASN A 506 33.63 -18.28 7.46
CA ASN A 506 32.77 -19.40 7.82
C ASN A 506 31.76 -19.00 8.90
N ILE A 507 30.51 -18.76 8.47
CA ILE A 507 29.42 -18.34 9.36
C ILE A 507 28.50 -19.52 9.69
N GLN A 508 28.28 -19.76 10.99
CA GLN A 508 27.39 -20.81 11.49
C GLN A 508 26.33 -20.25 12.45
N THR A 509 25.07 -20.66 12.30
CA THR A 509 23.96 -20.16 13.13
C THR A 509 23.19 -21.28 13.81
N ALA A 510 22.90 -21.18 15.10
CA ALA A 510 22.04 -22.09 15.83
C ALA A 510 20.76 -21.35 16.22
N GLU A 511 19.59 -21.80 15.76
CA GLU A 511 18.35 -21.01 15.81
C GLU A 511 17.13 -21.85 16.20
N ASP A 512 16.18 -21.27 16.95
CA ASP A 512 14.94 -21.93 17.40
C ASP A 512 13.73 -20.98 17.19
N PRO A 513 13.33 -20.70 15.94
CA PRO A 513 13.75 -21.35 14.70
C PRO A 513 14.58 -20.51 13.75
N ILE A 514 14.93 -21.11 12.60
CA ILE A 514 15.40 -20.35 11.44
C ILE A 514 14.24 -19.52 10.88
N GLU A 515 14.37 -18.19 10.91
CA GLU A 515 13.35 -17.24 10.47
C GLU A 515 13.39 -17.02 8.95
N TYR A 516 14.59 -16.90 8.39
CA TYR A 516 14.86 -16.74 6.95
C TYR A 516 16.06 -17.58 6.54
N THR A 517 16.07 -18.04 5.29
CA THR A 517 17.22 -18.75 4.73
C THR A 517 18.22 -17.75 4.15
N LEU A 518 19.45 -17.76 4.68
CA LEU A 518 20.52 -16.88 4.24
C LEU A 518 21.48 -17.64 3.32
N ALA A 519 21.58 -17.21 2.07
CA ALA A 519 22.51 -17.80 1.12
C ALA A 519 23.96 -17.65 1.61
N GLY A 520 24.75 -18.72 1.53
CA GLY A 520 26.15 -18.74 1.96
C GLY A 520 26.38 -18.94 3.46
N ILE A 521 25.31 -19.03 4.27
CA ILE A 521 25.42 -19.20 5.72
C ILE A 521 24.90 -20.57 6.14
N ASN A 522 25.63 -21.26 7.01
CA ASN A 522 25.25 -22.57 7.52
C ASN A 522 24.31 -22.42 8.72
N GLN A 523 23.01 -22.71 8.53
CA GLN A 523 22.00 -22.53 9.58
C GLN A 523 21.49 -23.87 10.13
N MET A 524 21.55 -24.03 11.45
CA MET A 524 21.05 -25.20 12.19
C MET A 524 19.81 -24.83 13.00
N GLN A 525 18.72 -25.54 12.74
CA GLN A 525 17.51 -25.42 13.54
C GLN A 525 17.59 -26.36 14.77
N MET A 526 17.33 -25.81 15.95
CA MET A 526 17.28 -26.60 17.18
C MET A 526 16.13 -27.62 17.14
N ASN A 527 16.36 -28.76 17.78
CA ASN A 527 15.35 -29.81 17.90
C ASN A 527 15.45 -30.47 19.28
N ARG A 528 14.59 -30.02 20.19
CA ARG A 528 14.56 -30.50 21.58
C ARG A 528 14.17 -31.97 21.69
N GLN A 529 13.36 -32.48 20.76
CA GLN A 529 12.89 -33.89 20.78
C GLN A 529 14.03 -34.89 20.63
N ILE A 530 15.08 -34.52 19.89
CA ILE A 530 16.29 -35.35 19.70
C ILE A 530 17.47 -34.90 20.59
N GLY A 531 17.24 -33.97 21.52
CA GLY A 531 18.27 -33.40 22.38
C GLY A 531 19.29 -32.51 21.65
N LEU A 532 18.90 -31.87 20.54
CA LEU A 532 19.69 -30.84 19.85
C LEU A 532 19.35 -29.46 20.42
N THR A 533 20.06 -29.06 21.47
CA THR A 533 19.92 -27.78 22.18
C THR A 533 20.97 -26.76 21.73
N PHE A 534 20.80 -25.48 22.10
CA PHE A 534 21.79 -24.43 21.81
C PHE A 534 23.19 -24.81 22.31
N ALA A 535 23.34 -25.13 23.60
CA ALA A 535 24.62 -25.56 24.17
C ALA A 535 25.29 -26.72 23.39
N ARG A 536 24.50 -27.70 22.91
CA ARG A 536 25.03 -28.81 22.10
C ARG A 536 25.46 -28.34 20.71
N ALA A 537 24.70 -27.44 20.09
CA ALA A 537 25.05 -26.85 18.80
C ALA A 537 26.32 -25.98 18.89
N LEU A 538 26.45 -25.12 19.90
CA LEU A 538 27.68 -24.31 20.10
C LEU A 538 28.92 -25.21 20.26
N ARG A 539 28.83 -26.26 21.08
CA ARG A 539 29.94 -27.23 21.21
C ARG A 539 30.28 -27.92 19.90
N CYS A 540 29.29 -28.12 19.01
CA CYS A 540 29.53 -28.65 17.68
C CYS A 540 30.29 -27.63 16.82
N TYR A 541 29.84 -26.37 16.83
CA TYR A 541 30.44 -25.28 16.07
C TYR A 541 31.89 -25.04 16.41
N LEU A 542 32.28 -25.10 17.68
CA LEU A 542 33.70 -24.99 18.07
C LEU A 542 34.61 -26.08 17.46
N ARG A 543 34.06 -27.13 16.84
CA ARG A 543 34.81 -28.16 16.10
C ARG A 543 34.61 -28.10 14.58
N MET A 544 33.89 -27.10 14.09
CA MET A 544 33.56 -26.91 12.67
C MET A 544 34.29 -25.71 12.06
N ASP A 545 35.36 -25.25 12.71
CA ASP A 545 36.24 -24.16 12.25
C ASP A 545 35.49 -22.85 11.87
N PRO A 546 34.57 -22.33 12.70
CA PRO A 546 33.80 -21.13 12.36
C PRO A 546 34.62 -19.87 12.61
N ASP A 547 34.34 -18.81 11.86
CA ASP A 547 34.82 -17.46 12.17
C ASP A 547 33.76 -16.69 12.98
N ILE A 548 32.49 -16.84 12.57
CA ILE A 548 31.34 -16.16 13.18
C ILE A 548 30.31 -17.19 13.61
N ILE A 549 29.87 -17.11 14.86
CA ILE A 549 28.83 -17.97 15.42
C ILE A 549 27.63 -17.12 15.84
N LEU A 550 26.48 -17.36 15.23
CA LEU A 550 25.21 -16.83 15.72
C LEU A 550 24.51 -17.85 16.61
N VAL A 551 24.11 -17.41 17.79
CA VAL A 551 23.22 -18.16 18.69
C VAL A 551 21.92 -17.40 18.77
N GLY A 552 20.79 -18.04 18.48
CA GLY A 552 19.50 -17.37 18.39
C GLY A 552 19.18 -16.56 19.65
N GLU A 553 19.49 -17.12 20.82
CA GLU A 553 19.35 -16.47 22.12
C GLU A 553 20.19 -17.17 23.20
N ILE A 554 20.59 -16.42 24.23
CA ILE A 554 21.20 -16.96 25.45
C ILE A 554 20.15 -16.91 26.57
N ARG A 555 19.73 -18.08 27.06
CA ARG A 555 18.69 -18.21 28.10
C ARG A 555 19.19 -18.77 29.42
N ASP A 556 20.25 -19.56 29.38
CA ASP A 556 20.75 -20.35 30.50
C ASP A 556 22.27 -20.19 30.66
N GLU A 557 22.73 -20.52 31.88
CA GLU A 557 24.13 -20.51 32.30
C GLU A 557 25.02 -21.33 31.36
N GLU A 558 24.56 -22.52 30.95
CA GLU A 558 25.34 -23.42 30.09
C GLU A 558 25.63 -22.78 28.73
N THR A 559 24.60 -22.24 28.07
CA THR A 559 24.75 -21.57 26.78
C THR A 559 25.57 -20.29 26.92
N ALA A 560 25.37 -19.53 28.01
CA ALA A 560 26.13 -18.31 28.30
C ALA A 560 27.63 -18.59 28.49
N GLY A 561 27.99 -19.61 29.26
CA GLY A 561 29.37 -20.00 29.50
C GLY A 561 30.10 -20.37 28.19
N ILE A 562 29.50 -21.25 27.38
CA ILE A 562 30.09 -21.67 26.10
C ILE A 562 30.19 -20.50 25.11
N ALA A 563 29.19 -19.61 25.10
CA ALA A 563 29.19 -18.41 24.27
C ALA A 563 30.38 -17.49 24.60
N VAL A 564 30.63 -17.26 25.88
CA VAL A 564 31.73 -16.41 26.35
C VAL A 564 33.08 -17.08 26.09
N GLU A 565 33.20 -18.39 26.32
CA GLU A 565 34.42 -19.15 25.96
C GLU A 565 34.71 -19.08 24.46
N ALA A 566 33.69 -19.22 23.60
CA ALA A 566 33.84 -19.09 22.15
C ALA A 566 34.37 -17.70 21.77
N ALA A 567 33.80 -16.65 22.37
CA ALA A 567 34.21 -15.27 22.13
C ALA A 567 35.66 -14.99 22.58
N LEU A 568 36.12 -15.59 23.68
CA LEU A 568 37.50 -15.47 24.18
C LEU A 568 38.51 -16.31 23.40
N THR A 569 38.05 -17.34 22.69
CA THR A 569 38.90 -18.28 21.94
C THR A 569 39.04 -17.93 20.46
N GLY A 570 38.76 -16.67 20.08
CA GLY A 570 39.02 -16.17 18.73
C GLY A 570 37.84 -16.22 17.78
N HIS A 571 36.61 -16.43 18.26
CA HIS A 571 35.40 -16.42 17.43
C HIS A 571 34.60 -15.14 17.64
N LEU A 572 33.95 -14.63 16.59
CA LEU A 572 32.96 -13.57 16.74
C LEU A 572 31.59 -14.19 17.06
N LEU A 573 31.19 -14.11 18.33
CA LEU A 573 29.90 -14.61 18.79
C LEU A 573 28.83 -13.51 18.71
N VAL A 574 27.69 -13.83 18.11
CA VAL A 574 26.55 -12.94 17.98
C VAL A 574 25.32 -13.60 18.59
N SER A 575 24.63 -12.93 19.51
CA SER A 575 23.45 -13.52 20.16
C SER A 575 22.41 -12.50 20.59
N THR A 576 21.25 -12.98 21.07
CA THR A 576 20.18 -12.14 21.61
C THR A 576 19.84 -12.44 23.07
N LEU A 577 19.39 -11.39 23.77
CA LEU A 577 18.83 -11.45 25.12
C LEU A 577 17.54 -10.63 25.23
N HIS A 578 16.75 -10.90 26.27
CA HIS A 578 15.50 -10.19 26.57
C HIS A 578 15.64 -9.25 27.77
N THR A 579 16.45 -8.20 27.63
CA THR A 579 16.57 -7.09 28.58
C THR A 579 15.97 -5.81 28.02
N ASN A 580 15.79 -4.81 28.89
CA ASN A 580 15.11 -3.55 28.54
C ASN A 580 16.03 -2.52 27.87
N ASP A 581 17.32 -2.56 28.17
CA ASP A 581 18.35 -1.63 27.72
C ASP A 581 19.72 -2.33 27.63
N ALA A 582 20.71 -1.65 27.07
CA ALA A 582 22.03 -2.23 26.83
C ALA A 582 22.79 -2.51 28.14
N PRO A 583 22.88 -1.58 29.11
CA PRO A 583 23.58 -1.81 30.37
C PRO A 583 23.03 -2.97 31.20
N SER A 584 21.70 -3.13 31.27
CA SER A 584 21.08 -4.25 32.02
C SER A 584 21.43 -5.62 31.46
N THR A 585 21.89 -5.70 30.21
CA THR A 585 22.32 -6.94 29.56
C THR A 585 23.58 -7.51 30.21
N VAL A 586 24.50 -6.64 30.65
CA VAL A 586 25.71 -7.05 31.38
C VAL A 586 25.31 -7.72 32.69
N ALA A 587 24.46 -7.05 33.49
CA ALA A 587 23.96 -7.60 34.74
C ALA A 587 23.24 -8.94 34.53
N ARG A 588 22.42 -9.04 33.48
CA ARG A 588 21.70 -10.27 33.16
C ARG A 588 22.62 -11.45 32.84
N ILE A 589 23.77 -11.22 32.20
CA ILE A 589 24.76 -12.27 31.94
C ILE A 589 25.48 -12.66 33.23
N GLY A 590 25.79 -11.69 34.11
CA GLY A 590 26.31 -11.97 35.45
C GLY A 590 25.36 -12.83 36.29
N GLU A 591 24.05 -12.53 36.26
CA GLU A 591 23.00 -13.34 36.92
C GLU A 591 22.93 -14.78 36.41
N MET A 592 23.40 -15.04 35.18
CA MET A 592 23.50 -16.39 34.61
C MET A 592 24.77 -17.13 35.04
N GLY A 593 25.59 -16.58 35.94
CA GLY A 593 26.78 -17.24 36.47
C GLY A 593 28.06 -16.97 35.68
N VAL A 594 28.07 -16.01 34.75
CA VAL A 594 29.29 -15.61 34.05
C VAL A 594 30.07 -14.59 34.87
N GLU A 595 31.32 -14.89 35.17
CA GLU A 595 32.22 -14.01 35.91
C GLU A 595 32.41 -12.64 35.22
N PRO A 596 32.38 -11.51 35.96
CA PRO A 596 32.48 -10.16 35.38
C PRO A 596 33.69 -9.94 34.47
N PHE A 597 34.84 -10.52 34.84
CA PHE A 597 36.06 -10.46 34.04
C PHE A 597 35.87 -11.10 32.65
N ASN A 598 35.19 -12.22 32.57
CA ASN A 598 34.94 -12.90 31.29
C ASN A 598 33.94 -12.11 30.44
N ILE A 599 32.94 -11.46 31.07
CA ILE A 599 32.01 -10.56 30.37
C ILE A 599 32.77 -9.39 29.75
N SER A 600 33.56 -8.67 30.56
CA SER A 600 34.25 -7.46 30.12
C SER A 600 35.32 -7.74 29.06
N ALA A 601 36.03 -8.87 29.17
CA ALA A 601 37.06 -9.28 28.22
C ALA A 601 36.49 -9.79 26.89
N SER A 602 35.29 -10.39 26.89
CA SER A 602 34.67 -10.92 25.68
C SER A 602 33.76 -9.92 24.96
N LEU A 603 33.17 -8.95 25.67
CA LEU A 603 32.15 -8.06 25.11
C LEU A 603 32.73 -7.06 24.09
N VAL A 604 32.17 -7.04 22.88
CA VAL A 604 32.44 -6.04 21.84
C VAL A 604 31.42 -4.91 21.92
N CYS A 605 30.13 -5.26 21.88
CA CYS A 605 29.05 -4.29 22.06
C CYS A 605 27.73 -4.95 22.47
N VAL A 606 26.88 -4.17 23.12
CA VAL A 606 25.45 -4.47 23.30
C VAL A 606 24.62 -3.47 22.50
N CYS A 607 23.71 -3.94 21.68
CA CYS A 607 22.74 -3.12 20.95
C CYS A 607 21.34 -3.41 21.48
N ALA A 608 20.78 -2.48 22.26
CA ALA A 608 19.37 -2.53 22.63
C ALA A 608 18.52 -1.94 21.50
N GLN A 609 17.44 -2.63 21.14
CA GLN A 609 16.61 -2.27 20.00
C GLN A 609 15.13 -2.29 20.34
N ARG A 610 14.39 -1.34 19.77
CA ARG A 610 12.91 -1.35 19.65
C ARG A 610 12.50 -0.91 18.25
N LEU A 611 11.26 -1.22 17.87
CA LEU A 611 10.66 -0.73 16.63
C LEU A 611 9.59 0.30 16.95
N LEU A 612 9.62 1.42 16.24
CA LEU A 612 8.58 2.43 16.25
C LEU A 612 7.83 2.39 14.92
N ARG A 613 6.53 2.69 14.93
CA ARG A 613 5.80 2.87 13.67
C ARG A 613 6.29 4.14 12.97
N ARG A 614 6.39 4.06 11.63
CA ARG A 614 6.73 5.20 10.79
C ARG A 614 5.50 6.06 10.53
N VAL A 615 5.61 7.36 10.75
CA VAL A 615 4.55 8.29 10.39
C VAL A 615 4.36 8.27 8.86
N CYS A 616 3.12 8.24 8.39
CA CYS A 616 2.86 8.11 6.95
C CYS A 616 3.48 9.28 6.18
N LYS A 617 4.32 8.98 5.19
CA LYS A 617 4.99 10.00 4.37
C LYS A 617 4.01 10.89 3.59
N ASN A 618 2.84 10.37 3.24
CA ASN A 618 1.87 11.06 2.38
C ASN A 618 0.91 11.98 3.14
N CYS A 619 0.60 11.65 4.40
CA CYS A 619 -0.43 12.38 5.16
C CYS A 619 0.07 12.94 6.50
N LYS A 620 1.37 12.87 6.83
CA LYS A 620 1.89 13.45 8.06
C LYS A 620 1.66 14.96 8.13
N ILE A 621 1.33 15.46 9.32
CA ILE A 621 0.95 16.87 9.54
C ILE A 621 2.10 17.58 10.26
N PRO A 622 2.73 18.61 9.68
CA PRO A 622 3.77 19.38 10.35
C PRO A 622 3.19 20.24 11.46
N TYR A 623 3.91 20.36 12.58
CA TYR A 623 3.57 21.27 13.68
C TYR A 623 4.82 21.61 14.49
N GLU A 624 4.76 22.69 15.27
CA GLU A 624 5.78 23.01 16.26
C GLU A 624 5.37 22.47 17.64
N PRO A 625 6.26 21.74 18.35
CA PRO A 625 5.95 21.20 19.66
C PRO A 625 5.90 22.32 20.69
N GLU A 626 4.93 22.24 21.59
CA GLU A 626 4.71 23.20 22.68
C GLU A 626 4.65 22.47 24.04
N GLY A 627 4.81 23.25 25.11
CA GLY A 627 4.74 22.77 26.49
C GLY A 627 5.64 21.55 26.76
N ARG A 628 5.03 20.49 27.30
CA ARG A 628 5.73 19.26 27.68
C ARG A 628 6.48 18.58 26.52
N GLN A 629 5.94 18.64 25.29
CA GLN A 629 6.63 18.01 24.13
C GLN A 629 7.94 18.74 23.83
N LYS A 630 7.92 20.07 23.84
CA LYS A 630 9.11 20.91 23.65
C LYS A 630 10.16 20.66 24.74
N GLU A 631 9.74 20.59 26.01
CA GLU A 631 10.64 20.31 27.13
C GLU A 631 11.32 18.94 27.02
N ILE A 632 10.58 17.91 26.63
CA ILE A 632 11.13 16.56 26.42
C ILE A 632 12.19 16.57 25.32
N MET A 633 11.90 17.22 24.18
CA MET A 633 12.86 17.29 23.07
C MET A 633 14.13 18.08 23.44
N LEU A 634 13.98 19.20 24.15
CA LEU A 634 15.12 19.98 24.64
C LEU A 634 15.98 19.19 25.62
N LYS A 635 15.37 18.43 26.54
CA LYS A 635 16.12 17.58 27.48
C LYS A 635 16.85 16.44 26.77
N ALA A 636 16.20 15.78 25.81
CA ALA A 636 16.77 14.62 25.14
C ALA A 636 17.85 14.98 24.10
N LEU A 637 17.69 16.08 23.36
CA LEU A 637 18.51 16.41 22.19
C LEU A 637 19.19 17.79 22.25
N GLY A 638 18.86 18.63 23.23
CA GLY A 638 19.24 20.05 23.21
C GLY A 638 18.59 20.82 22.05
N TRP A 639 17.51 20.29 21.46
CA TRP A 639 16.88 20.83 20.25
C TRP A 639 15.37 20.73 20.30
N SER A 640 14.68 21.75 19.78
CA SER A 640 13.25 21.73 19.48
C SER A 640 13.00 22.53 18.20
N GLY A 641 12.09 22.04 17.36
CA GLY A 641 11.69 22.69 16.10
C GLY A 641 10.51 21.95 15.45
N GLN A 642 10.20 22.25 14.20
CA GLN A 642 9.10 21.61 13.49
C GLN A 642 9.26 20.08 13.44
N ILE A 643 8.21 19.37 13.83
CA ILE A 643 8.08 17.91 13.79
C ILE A 643 6.73 17.52 13.19
N PHE A 644 6.38 16.23 13.20
CA PHE A 644 5.18 15.71 12.52
C PHE A 644 4.26 14.94 13.46
N LYS A 645 2.95 15.10 13.26
CA LYS A 645 1.91 14.21 13.82
C LYS A 645 1.41 13.25 12.76
N ALA A 646 0.91 12.10 13.20
CA ALA A 646 0.11 11.22 12.37
C ALA A 646 -1.25 11.88 12.11
N ASN A 647 -1.72 11.84 10.85
CA ASN A 647 -3.06 12.29 10.52
C ASN A 647 -4.09 11.32 11.11
N PRO A 648 -5.00 11.77 11.99
CA PRO A 648 -6.01 10.91 12.60
C PRO A 648 -6.98 10.27 11.60
N GLN A 649 -7.20 10.89 10.44
CA GLN A 649 -8.03 10.34 9.36
C GLN A 649 -7.24 9.41 8.43
N GLY A 650 -5.90 9.44 8.52
CA GLY A 650 -4.99 8.75 7.62
C GLY A 650 -5.21 9.10 6.14
N CYS A 651 -4.77 8.20 5.27
CA CYS A 651 -4.98 8.25 3.83
C CYS A 651 -5.03 6.81 3.28
N PRO A 652 -5.40 6.59 2.00
CA PRO A 652 -5.42 5.25 1.40
C PRO A 652 -4.08 4.51 1.51
N THR A 653 -2.96 5.22 1.44
CA THR A 653 -1.63 4.60 1.54
C THR A 653 -1.39 3.93 2.88
N CYS A 654 -1.86 4.52 3.98
CA CYS A 654 -1.74 3.97 5.34
C CYS A 654 -3.03 3.30 5.84
N SER A 655 -4.00 3.05 4.95
CA SER A 655 -5.28 2.44 5.31
C SER A 655 -5.98 3.17 6.47
N GLY A 656 -5.90 4.50 6.49
CA GLY A 656 -6.61 5.34 7.46
C GLY A 656 -5.98 5.45 8.87
N ASN A 657 -4.84 4.83 9.15
CA ASN A 657 -4.28 4.81 10.52
C ASN A 657 -3.20 5.87 10.82
N GLY A 658 -2.73 6.61 9.80
CA GLY A 658 -1.69 7.64 9.93
C GLY A 658 -0.24 7.15 10.01
N TYR A 659 0.01 5.84 10.00
CA TYR A 659 1.33 5.19 10.08
C TYR A 659 1.52 4.14 8.98
N LYS A 660 2.75 3.93 8.49
CA LYS A 660 3.03 2.83 7.56
C LYS A 660 4.46 2.34 7.68
N GLY A 661 4.61 1.06 8.03
CA GLY A 661 5.90 0.43 8.25
C GLY A 661 6.52 0.83 9.59
N ARG A 662 7.76 0.38 9.80
CA ARG A 662 8.47 0.50 11.07
C ARG A 662 9.88 1.08 10.87
N VAL A 663 10.44 1.63 11.94
CA VAL A 663 11.83 2.11 12.02
C VAL A 663 12.45 1.63 13.33
N GLY A 664 13.69 1.16 13.27
CA GLY A 664 14.44 0.78 14.45
C GLY A 664 14.97 1.99 15.21
N ILE A 665 14.95 1.89 16.53
CA ILE A 665 15.73 2.74 17.43
C ILE A 665 16.76 1.89 18.15
N HIS A 666 17.96 2.43 18.30
CA HIS A 666 19.14 1.67 18.67
C HIS A 666 19.93 2.39 19.76
N GLU A 667 20.08 1.74 20.90
CA GLU A 667 21.02 2.13 21.96
C GLU A 667 22.22 1.20 21.86
N LEU A 668 23.31 1.72 21.29
CA LEU A 668 24.53 0.97 20.99
C LEU A 668 25.61 1.29 22.03
N MET A 669 25.82 0.34 22.94
CA MET A 669 26.87 0.37 23.94
C MET A 669 28.08 -0.40 23.43
N THR A 670 29.08 0.31 22.90
CA THR A 670 30.39 -0.28 22.55
C THR A 670 31.24 -0.39 23.80
N ASN A 671 32.01 -1.48 23.92
CA ASN A 671 32.91 -1.65 25.06
C ASN A 671 34.01 -0.56 25.08
N SER A 672 34.50 -0.23 26.27
CA SER A 672 35.58 0.73 26.51
C SER A 672 36.37 0.34 27.75
N GLU A 673 37.54 0.95 27.97
CA GLU A 673 38.36 0.69 29.17
C GLU A 673 37.60 1.03 30.46
N GLU A 674 36.91 2.17 30.48
CA GLU A 674 36.08 2.60 31.62
C GLU A 674 34.90 1.63 31.87
N LEU A 675 34.27 1.12 30.80
CA LEU A 675 33.22 0.11 30.93
C LEU A 675 33.81 -1.21 31.43
N THR A 676 34.97 -1.62 30.94
CA THR A 676 35.66 -2.84 31.38
C THR A 676 35.96 -2.78 32.87
N GLU A 677 36.48 -1.64 33.36
CA GLU A 677 36.72 -1.42 34.78
C GLU A 677 35.42 -1.43 35.60
N GLY A 678 34.38 -0.75 35.11
CA GLY A 678 33.07 -0.71 35.75
C GLY A 678 32.42 -2.09 35.86
N ILE A 679 32.49 -2.90 34.80
CA ILE A 679 31.98 -4.28 34.79
C ILE A 679 32.76 -5.13 35.79
N ASN A 680 34.09 -5.06 35.79
CA ASN A 680 34.95 -5.84 36.69
C ASN A 680 34.76 -5.48 38.18
N LYS A 681 34.32 -4.25 38.46
CA LYS A 681 33.98 -3.78 39.81
C LYS A 681 32.52 -4.07 40.21
N GLU A 682 31.76 -4.74 39.35
CA GLU A 682 30.32 -4.99 39.53
C GLU A 682 29.53 -3.70 39.79
N ALA A 683 29.88 -2.63 39.05
CA ALA A 683 29.19 -1.34 39.17
C ALA A 683 27.69 -1.47 38.87
N GLU A 684 26.88 -0.65 39.53
CA GLU A 684 25.43 -0.65 39.30
C GLU A 684 25.09 -0.30 37.85
N VAL A 685 23.97 -0.83 37.33
CA VAL A 685 23.48 -0.58 35.96
C VAL A 685 23.39 0.92 35.64
N ALA A 686 22.99 1.74 36.61
CA ALA A 686 22.90 3.19 36.45
C ALA A 686 24.27 3.85 36.23
N GLU A 687 25.33 3.33 36.86
CA GLU A 687 26.70 3.80 36.67
C GLU A 687 27.23 3.38 35.30
N LEU A 688 27.07 2.11 34.93
CA LEU A 688 27.44 1.60 33.60
C LEU A 688 26.75 2.42 32.48
N LYS A 689 25.48 2.76 32.66
CA LYS A 689 24.73 3.62 31.73
C LYS A 689 25.37 5.01 31.60
N ARG A 690 25.77 5.65 32.70
CA ARG A 690 26.45 6.97 32.66
C ARG A 690 27.79 6.89 31.96
N ILE A 691 28.59 5.86 32.22
CA ILE A 691 29.87 5.63 31.54
C ILE A 691 29.64 5.44 30.04
N ALA A 692 28.69 4.61 29.65
CA ALA A 692 28.35 4.40 28.24
C ALA A 692 27.88 5.68 27.54
N MET A 693 27.02 6.48 28.19
CA MET A 693 26.56 7.77 27.67
C MET A 693 27.70 8.78 27.51
N LYS A 694 28.61 8.84 28.49
CA LYS A 694 29.84 9.66 28.42
C LYS A 694 30.71 9.24 27.23
N ASN A 695 30.76 7.94 26.93
CA ASN A 695 31.46 7.36 25.78
C ASN A 695 30.67 7.45 24.45
N GLY A 696 29.61 8.26 24.41
CA GLY A 696 28.88 8.59 23.17
C GLY A 696 27.75 7.62 22.82
N MET A 697 27.34 6.75 23.75
CA MET A 697 26.09 5.99 23.59
C MET A 697 24.90 6.95 23.68
N LYS A 698 24.03 6.92 22.66
CA LYS A 698 22.70 7.53 22.75
C LYS A 698 21.74 6.50 23.32
N THR A 699 20.93 6.91 24.28
CA THR A 699 19.91 6.04 24.85
C THR A 699 18.78 5.74 23.86
N LEU A 700 17.96 4.73 24.14
CA LEU A 700 16.75 4.46 23.34
C LEU A 700 15.84 5.69 23.27
N HIS A 701 15.72 6.46 24.36
CA HIS A 701 14.91 7.66 24.38
C HIS A 701 15.50 8.75 23.47
N GLN A 702 16.80 9.00 23.57
CA GLN A 702 17.49 9.98 22.73
C GLN A 702 17.41 9.62 21.24
N ASP A 703 17.66 8.37 20.86
CA ASP A 703 17.55 7.95 19.46
C ASP A 703 16.09 8.00 18.97
N SER A 704 15.10 7.70 19.84
CA SER A 704 13.68 7.87 19.49
C SER A 704 13.32 9.33 19.18
N MET A 705 13.79 10.29 20.00
CA MET A 705 13.59 11.72 19.74
C MET A 705 14.33 12.16 18.48
N LEU A 706 15.48 11.56 18.17
CA LEU A 706 16.18 11.80 16.91
C LEU A 706 15.33 11.37 15.71
N LYS A 707 14.66 10.21 15.76
CA LYS A 707 13.73 9.79 14.69
C LYS A 707 12.51 10.71 14.56
N VAL A 708 12.04 11.27 15.67
CA VAL A 708 10.99 12.31 15.66
C VAL A 708 11.49 13.56 14.95
N LYS A 709 12.70 14.06 15.30
CA LYS A 709 13.35 15.19 14.64
C LYS A 709 13.52 14.97 13.13
N MET A 710 13.85 13.74 12.72
CA MET A 710 13.97 13.37 11.29
C MET A 710 12.60 13.22 10.58
N GLY A 711 11.48 13.35 11.30
CA GLY A 711 10.14 13.18 10.76
C GLY A 711 9.83 11.76 10.29
N LEU A 712 10.48 10.76 10.90
CA LEU A 712 10.26 9.34 10.65
C LEU A 712 9.16 8.77 11.53
N THR A 713 8.97 9.31 12.73
CA THR A 713 7.92 8.90 13.69
C THR A 713 7.39 10.11 14.45
N THR A 714 6.46 9.89 15.38
CA THR A 714 5.80 10.94 16.18
C THR A 714 6.27 10.90 17.63
N VAL A 715 6.08 12.00 18.37
CA VAL A 715 6.40 12.06 19.81
C VAL A 715 5.55 11.06 20.58
N GLU A 716 4.27 10.94 20.22
CA GLU A 716 3.32 10.03 20.84
C GLU A 716 3.76 8.56 20.67
N GLU A 717 4.18 8.18 19.46
CA GLU A 717 4.68 6.83 19.18
C GLU A 717 5.96 6.55 19.96
N ALA A 718 6.91 7.49 19.98
CA ALA A 718 8.16 7.35 20.70
C ALA A 718 7.95 7.19 22.21
N LEU A 719 7.12 8.03 22.83
CA LEU A 719 6.85 7.99 24.27
C LEU A 719 6.01 6.79 24.71
N SER A 720 5.13 6.27 23.84
CA SER A 720 4.36 5.06 24.15
C SER A 720 5.22 3.79 24.17
N ASN A 721 6.33 3.79 23.42
CA ASN A 721 7.23 2.64 23.30
C ASN A 721 8.52 2.80 24.10
N VAL A 722 8.91 4.01 24.49
CA VAL A 722 10.15 4.26 25.23
C VAL A 722 9.88 5.27 26.34
N PRO A 723 10.09 4.92 27.62
CA PRO A 723 9.95 5.88 28.69
C PRO A 723 11.01 6.99 28.56
N PRO A 724 10.68 8.24 28.94
CA PRO A 724 11.69 9.28 29.07
C PRO A 724 12.79 8.85 30.03
N ASP A 725 14.04 9.05 29.63
CA ASP A 725 15.16 8.82 30.55
C ASP A 725 15.12 9.84 31.67
N LEU A 726 15.09 9.33 32.91
CA LEU A 726 15.19 10.14 34.13
C LEU A 726 16.65 10.47 34.47
N ILE A 727 17.60 9.82 33.78
CA ILE A 727 19.04 9.98 33.93
C ILE A 727 19.52 10.76 32.70
N LEU A 728 19.28 12.07 32.68
CA LEU A 728 19.79 13.00 31.67
C LEU A 728 20.49 14.16 32.36
#